data_AF-A0A8A3S4S1-F1
#
_entry.id   AF-A0A8A3S4S1-F1
#
_cell.length_a   1.000
_cell.length_b   1.000
_cell.length_c   1.000
_cell.angle_alpha   90.00
_cell.angle_beta   90.00
_cell.angle_gamma   90.00
#
_symmetry.space_group_name_H-M   'P 1'
#
loop_
_entity.id
_entity.type
_entity.pdbx_description
1 polymer ?
#
loop_
_entity_poly.entity_id
_entity_poly.type
_entity_poly.pdbx_seq_one_letter_code
_entity_poly.pdbx_strand_id
1 'polypeptide(L)'
;MKREREAGTALQLPIDLTICGLGGCGKKLVGEICRQEWFLNYYSRTGRHLSIYTMDTDANERFQDEAMRERVLETVDTLGGRGNIEYDALYLPNLANISQVSDLAGLDIAEKIKGTKSEPGTAVWWLNDPSEEGLHFDELRTIDPFVTDDFGGGVHRRRAISKAILYKVINEGQASGFPMFSTMGTTVIVVGLGGGTGSGMFIDLARYIRGQRGETAQVWLYIVLPTTMEGEKEQLNAAVALTELEYLNQNERLFNYIVLTPLGPTGYKKGEEAREEVHEFDAVFPYIFTNFLHLEKGDINIGDAKKPYASFIIADAHVISYPVEELRRLKEEYEVVIEELEEITASRKHLNQAVGDLLDENGLTAVVPPTRSDFDYIKKEFGTIEKVWRNEIGRLLDYQTGIAVEFFIENNVPPELRPDMVRTYDDLVAFLARVRTFAQAVKEDELKDDLDRKLFRSLPESFHALETTARLFRRIAAIDDEAMHAALMETLKGREEVAPFVREVVGRRKEVLDEAHLLETALAEKKGDLDRMEAQKEEIDRSVERTLSDVDIMLDQFVTLKEKARAIEGPEKGLQESINRSIEALQKKKVKAGDKEAWLRAAGVAEVQQEITALSHESGEGLDSLADLVEAIALYHYYEMRVARIDAGGIGSKVVGFINKKPARERKKFEALRREKEEFIKANARYWNLQIDPSFELRFPEDFIVAGLQRRAEELRRKITETLFAHLPLDDPEGVEALFEAGERGTIRAALRDRLNGAALRQEGFTEKYTAHEEEYSKLGRQTREKQEMVHALEETEEVTDRTFPQRREINRHYRTFSDTIVRINEEKTYGKHTRKGLYMTKFGDINPRILSLIHDDSSLWDLDWEDNGRKELDKLVAEITGTYKHLIDNYKLGIHNLMVPISATERWNFGKVGLIVASPSDYIARTIASARVGDLMTREVNETLALRNINDSRLVTHNHTRPWEIALTFVASASFLDNISPLIAGGGYWEIYEKNRDNILHHVLLMHEGKYITRERLLDLKEAGQLSNLEKKGTNISDVILELYTVKGIREALPR
;
A
#
# COMPACT_ATOMS: atom_id res chain seq x y z
N MET A 1 -17.31 20.18 31.34
CA MET A 1 -17.81 20.68 32.65
C MET A 1 -17.07 19.91 33.73
N LYS A 2 -16.11 20.52 34.46
CA LYS A 2 -15.42 19.81 35.55
C LYS A 2 -16.44 19.51 36.66
N ARG A 3 -16.77 18.24 36.86
CA ARG A 3 -17.64 17.76 37.95
C ARG A 3 -16.76 17.26 39.08
N GLU A 4 -17.12 17.59 40.31
CA GLU A 4 -16.27 17.38 41.49
C GLU A 4 -16.23 15.90 41.90
N ARG A 5 -15.06 15.46 42.42
CA ARG A 5 -14.85 14.11 42.97
C ARG A 5 -15.47 14.02 44.37
N GLU A 6 -16.77 13.75 44.44
CA GLU A 6 -17.45 13.27 45.66
C GLU A 6 -18.25 12.00 45.31
N ALA A 7 -17.95 10.84 45.90
CA ALA A 7 -17.43 10.53 47.22
C ALA A 7 -16.90 9.08 47.31
N GLY A 8 -15.60 8.97 47.59
CA GLY A 8 -14.98 7.90 48.37
C GLY A 8 -14.19 8.56 49.51
N THR A 9 -13.81 7.83 50.57
CA THR A 9 -13.00 8.47 51.62
C THR A 9 -11.63 8.85 51.03
N ALA A 10 -11.19 10.09 51.29
CA ALA A 10 -9.93 10.59 50.75
C ALA A 10 -8.78 9.75 51.30
N LEU A 11 -7.89 9.25 50.43
CA LEU A 11 -6.73 8.46 50.84
C LEU A 11 -5.89 9.25 51.85
N GLN A 12 -5.67 8.63 53.02
CA GLN A 12 -4.94 9.23 54.12
C GLN A 12 -3.55 8.62 54.23
N LEU A 13 -2.52 9.32 53.76
CA LEU A 13 -1.13 8.94 54.00
C LEU A 13 -0.46 10.00 54.89
N PRO A 14 0.70 9.72 55.51
CA PRO A 14 1.50 10.74 56.17
C PRO A 14 1.79 11.91 55.23
N ILE A 15 1.80 13.14 55.77
CA ILE A 15 2.18 14.33 54.99
C ILE A 15 3.66 14.28 54.65
N ASP A 16 4.49 13.97 55.66
CA ASP A 16 5.91 13.70 55.55
C ASP A 16 6.14 12.20 55.75
N LEU A 17 6.60 11.52 54.69
CA LEU A 17 6.89 10.09 54.68
C LEU A 17 8.36 9.85 54.31
N THR A 18 9.06 9.04 55.10
CA THR A 18 10.36 8.50 54.73
C THR A 18 10.23 7.00 54.53
N ILE A 19 10.72 6.46 53.41
CA ILE A 19 10.72 5.02 53.11
C ILE A 19 12.16 4.53 53.03
N CYS A 20 12.51 3.50 53.81
CA CYS A 20 13.82 2.87 53.84
C CYS A 20 13.71 1.41 53.36
N GLY A 21 14.09 1.13 52.11
CA GLY A 21 14.12 -0.22 51.55
C GLY A 21 15.49 -0.88 51.77
N LEU A 22 15.55 -1.91 52.62
CA LEU A 22 16.82 -2.47 53.10
C LEU A 22 17.15 -3.83 52.47
N GLY A 23 18.31 -3.91 51.81
CA GLY A 23 18.78 -5.06 51.04
C GLY A 23 17.93 -5.36 49.80
N GLY A 24 18.35 -6.35 49.01
CA GLY A 24 17.69 -6.75 47.76
C GLY A 24 16.16 -6.89 47.81
N CYS A 25 15.60 -7.50 48.87
CA CYS A 25 14.15 -7.60 49.04
C CYS A 25 13.50 -6.24 49.34
N GLY A 26 14.05 -5.48 50.29
CA GLY A 26 13.48 -4.19 50.70
C GLY A 26 13.52 -3.16 49.58
N LYS A 27 14.65 -3.04 48.86
CA LYS A 27 14.79 -2.09 47.74
C LYS A 27 13.89 -2.44 46.56
N LYS A 28 13.73 -3.73 46.23
CA LYS A 28 12.84 -4.19 45.17
C LYS A 28 11.39 -3.79 45.44
N LEU A 29 10.89 -4.05 46.64
CA LEU A 29 9.51 -3.74 47.05
C LEU A 29 9.24 -2.23 47.15
N VAL A 30 10.24 -1.44 47.58
CA VAL A 30 10.18 0.03 47.50
C VAL A 30 10.16 0.49 46.04
N GLY A 31 10.90 -0.17 45.15
CA GLY A 31 10.78 0.00 43.69
C GLY A 31 9.36 -0.24 43.17
N GLU A 32 8.69 -1.33 43.60
CA GLU A 32 7.29 -1.59 43.23
C GLU A 32 6.32 -0.53 43.75
N ILE A 33 6.55 0.02 44.96
CA ILE A 33 5.79 1.17 45.47
C ILE A 33 5.99 2.40 44.56
N CYS A 34 7.22 2.65 44.10
CA CYS A 34 7.51 3.78 43.21
C CYS A 34 6.90 3.60 41.80
N ARG A 35 6.71 2.37 41.32
CA ARG A 35 5.99 2.09 40.05
C ARG A 35 4.48 2.36 40.11
N GLN A 36 3.95 2.72 41.28
CA GLN A 36 2.58 3.19 41.40
C GLN A 36 2.54 4.70 41.12
N GLU A 37 2.33 5.10 39.87
CA GLU A 37 2.31 6.52 39.48
C GLU A 37 1.33 7.36 40.31
N TRP A 38 0.18 6.78 40.70
CA TRP A 38 -0.80 7.44 41.56
C TRP A 38 -0.24 7.76 42.96
N PHE A 39 0.71 6.97 43.46
CA PHE A 39 1.38 7.18 44.74
C PHE A 39 2.40 8.31 44.63
N LEU A 40 3.23 8.33 43.57
CA LEU A 40 4.13 9.45 43.30
C LEU A 40 3.34 10.76 43.09
N ASN A 41 2.28 10.74 42.28
CA ASN A 41 1.38 11.87 42.06
C ASN A 41 0.71 12.36 43.37
N TYR A 42 0.45 11.47 44.35
CA TYR A 42 -0.05 11.88 45.66
C TYR A 42 0.94 12.78 46.40
N TYR A 43 2.24 12.48 46.34
CA TYR A 43 3.31 13.25 47.00
C TYR A 43 3.88 14.38 46.13
N SER A 44 3.67 14.38 44.81
CA SER A 44 4.02 15.51 43.95
C SER A 44 3.26 16.80 44.29
N ARG A 45 2.14 16.70 45.02
CA ARG A 45 1.29 17.85 45.42
C ARG A 45 1.93 18.67 46.54
N THR A 46 1.79 19.99 46.44
CA THR A 46 2.31 20.97 47.41
C THR A 46 1.94 20.65 48.85
N GLY A 47 2.93 20.75 49.75
CA GLY A 47 2.74 20.53 51.19
C GLY A 47 2.71 19.07 51.59
N ARG A 48 3.38 18.20 50.82
CA ARG A 48 3.66 16.79 51.12
C ARG A 48 5.10 16.49 50.74
N HIS A 49 5.75 15.62 51.50
CA HIS A 49 7.15 15.28 51.30
C HIS A 49 7.37 13.77 51.38
N LEU A 50 8.14 13.23 50.43
CA LEU A 50 8.48 11.82 50.33
C LEU A 50 9.98 11.67 50.11
N SER A 51 10.71 11.18 51.12
CA SER A 51 12.13 10.81 50.96
C SER A 51 12.26 9.29 50.89
N ILE A 52 12.93 8.79 49.86
CA ILE A 52 13.09 7.37 49.56
C ILE A 52 14.57 7.02 49.64
N TYR A 53 14.91 6.06 50.48
CA TYR A 53 16.26 5.57 50.67
C TYR A 53 16.28 4.05 50.43
N THR A 54 16.95 3.61 49.38
CA THR A 54 17.29 2.19 49.22
C THR A 54 18.71 1.96 49.70
N MET A 55 18.94 0.96 50.54
CA MET A 55 20.23 0.71 51.18
C MET A 55 20.66 -0.74 50.98
N ASP A 56 21.80 -0.96 50.33
CA ASP A 56 22.34 -2.30 50.13
C ASP A 56 23.87 -2.36 50.23
N THR A 57 24.39 -3.58 50.25
CA THR A 57 25.82 -3.90 50.31
C THR A 57 26.27 -4.76 49.13
N ASP A 58 25.40 -5.15 48.20
CA ASP A 58 25.82 -5.92 47.01
C ASP A 58 26.40 -5.02 45.93
N ALA A 59 27.67 -5.24 45.59
CA ALA A 59 28.37 -4.46 44.58
C ALA A 59 27.79 -4.67 43.17
N ASN A 60 27.24 -5.85 42.90
CA ASN A 60 26.78 -6.26 41.57
C ASN A 60 25.44 -5.62 41.19
N GLU A 61 24.58 -5.33 42.17
CA GLU A 61 23.25 -4.76 41.92
C GLU A 61 23.27 -3.22 41.83
N ARG A 62 24.36 -2.56 42.25
CA ARG A 62 24.50 -1.10 42.31
C ARG A 62 24.07 -0.37 41.04
N PHE A 63 24.49 -0.85 39.86
CA PHE A 63 24.12 -0.22 38.58
C PHE A 63 22.61 -0.30 38.31
N GLN A 64 21.96 -1.39 38.74
CA GLN A 64 20.51 -1.56 38.60
C GLN A 64 19.74 -0.67 39.58
N ASP A 65 20.30 -0.46 40.78
CA ASP A 65 19.75 0.44 41.81
C ASP A 65 19.85 1.91 41.37
N GLU A 66 21.00 2.34 40.83
CA GLU A 66 21.18 3.67 40.24
C GLU A 66 20.21 3.90 39.07
N ALA A 67 20.06 2.93 38.16
CA ALA A 67 19.10 3.00 37.05
C ALA A 67 17.62 2.88 37.48
N MET A 68 17.32 2.32 38.66
CA MET A 68 15.96 2.37 39.22
C MET A 68 15.64 3.77 39.74
N ARG A 69 16.58 4.37 40.48
CA ARG A 69 16.48 5.74 41.01
C ARG A 69 16.26 6.75 39.87
N GLU A 70 17.05 6.68 38.81
CA GLU A 70 16.94 7.60 37.66
C GLU A 70 15.54 7.54 37.02
N ARG A 71 15.03 6.34 36.72
CA ARG A 71 13.67 6.16 36.17
C ARG A 71 12.57 6.70 37.08
N VAL A 72 12.68 6.53 38.40
CA VAL A 72 11.69 7.08 39.33
C VAL A 72 11.75 8.60 39.36
N LEU A 73 12.95 9.20 39.32
CA LEU A 73 13.10 10.66 39.26
C LEU A 73 12.59 11.23 37.93
N GLU A 74 12.77 10.54 36.80
CA GLU A 74 12.14 10.90 35.52
C GLU A 74 10.60 10.92 35.61
N THR A 75 9.98 9.92 36.26
CA THR A 75 8.52 9.93 36.51
C THR A 75 8.09 11.04 37.48
N VAL A 76 8.89 11.35 38.51
CA VAL A 76 8.63 12.49 39.41
C VAL A 76 8.68 13.82 38.65
N ASP A 77 9.60 13.94 37.69
CA ASP A 77 9.77 15.13 36.86
C ASP A 77 8.58 15.36 35.92
N THR A 78 8.08 14.32 35.24
CA THR A 78 6.89 14.42 34.38
C THR A 78 5.61 14.72 35.17
N LEU A 79 5.52 14.23 36.41
CA LEU A 79 4.43 14.53 37.35
C LEU A 79 4.56 15.91 38.05
N GLY A 80 5.65 16.65 37.81
CA GLY A 80 5.88 17.96 38.43
C GLY A 80 6.20 17.92 39.92
N GLY A 81 6.66 16.78 40.45
CA GLY A 81 6.94 16.55 41.87
C GLY A 81 8.33 17.00 42.36
N ARG A 82 9.14 17.66 41.52
CA ARG A 82 10.49 18.14 41.86
C ARG A 82 10.49 18.96 43.15
N GLY A 83 11.31 18.53 44.12
CA GLY A 83 11.45 19.16 45.44
C GLY A 83 10.44 18.71 46.50
N ASN A 84 9.41 17.96 46.14
CA ASN A 84 8.54 17.26 47.09
C ASN A 84 8.94 15.79 47.27
N ILE A 85 9.59 15.19 46.28
CA ILE A 85 10.03 13.79 46.29
C ILE A 85 11.55 13.72 46.11
N GLU A 86 12.20 12.94 46.96
CA GLU A 86 13.65 12.65 46.96
C GLU A 86 13.86 11.14 46.87
N TYR A 87 14.84 10.68 46.09
CA TYR A 87 15.24 9.27 46.02
C TYR A 87 16.76 9.18 46.01
N ASP A 88 17.33 8.49 47.00
CA ASP A 88 18.75 8.08 47.00
C ASP A 88 18.91 6.56 47.10
N ALA A 89 19.79 6.03 46.24
CA ALA A 89 20.20 4.63 46.20
C ALA A 89 21.61 4.52 46.80
N LEU A 90 21.71 3.87 47.95
CA LEU A 90 22.88 3.91 48.82
C LEU A 90 23.55 2.54 48.88
N TYR A 91 24.62 2.38 48.08
CA TYR A 91 25.57 1.28 48.25
C TYR A 91 26.49 1.59 49.45
N LEU A 92 26.13 1.04 50.61
CA LEU A 92 26.72 1.39 51.91
C LEU A 92 28.25 1.24 51.98
N PRO A 93 28.89 0.20 51.39
CA PRO A 93 30.35 0.04 51.48
C PRO A 93 31.15 1.22 50.87
N ASN A 94 30.63 1.90 49.84
CA ASN A 94 31.28 3.09 49.28
C ASN A 94 31.27 4.29 50.25
N LEU A 95 30.23 4.43 51.09
CA LEU A 95 30.07 5.61 51.95
C LEU A 95 31.15 5.69 53.03
N ALA A 96 31.77 4.57 53.39
CA ALA A 96 32.81 4.45 54.42
C ALA A 96 34.06 3.68 53.95
N ASN A 97 34.34 3.69 52.64
CA ASN A 97 35.52 3.04 52.01
C ASN A 97 35.77 1.61 52.53
N ILE A 98 34.80 0.72 52.32
CA ILE A 98 34.85 -0.68 52.72
C ILE A 98 34.84 -1.53 51.45
N SER A 99 35.92 -2.26 51.21
CA SER A 99 36.07 -3.17 50.07
C SER A 99 35.94 -4.65 50.45
N GLN A 100 36.25 -4.98 51.70
CA GLN A 100 36.25 -6.32 52.28
C GLN A 100 35.95 -6.26 53.78
N VAL A 101 35.57 -7.38 54.40
CA VAL A 101 35.20 -7.43 55.83
C VAL A 101 36.35 -7.03 56.76
N SER A 102 37.61 -7.30 56.41
CA SER A 102 38.78 -6.89 57.19
C SER A 102 38.93 -5.37 57.31
N ASP A 103 38.33 -4.57 56.40
CA ASP A 103 38.31 -3.11 56.47
C ASP A 103 37.36 -2.55 57.56
N LEU A 104 36.75 -3.44 58.36
CA LEU A 104 35.97 -3.16 59.57
C LEU A 104 36.71 -3.54 60.87
N ALA A 105 37.83 -4.26 60.76
CA ALA A 105 38.50 -4.92 61.87
C ALA A 105 39.77 -4.19 62.34
N GLY A 106 39.94 -2.91 61.97
CA GLY A 106 41.05 -2.06 62.38
C GLY A 106 40.88 -1.52 63.82
N LEU A 107 41.98 -1.39 64.55
CA LEU A 107 41.98 -0.84 65.92
C LEU A 107 41.49 0.62 65.96
N ASP A 108 41.85 1.43 64.96
CA ASP A 108 41.38 2.81 64.84
C ASP A 108 39.87 2.90 64.61
N ILE A 109 39.29 1.92 63.90
CA ILE A 109 37.85 1.81 63.68
C ILE A 109 37.14 1.44 64.99
N ALA A 110 37.69 0.48 65.75
CA ALA A 110 37.16 0.13 67.07
C ALA A 110 37.17 1.31 68.05
N GLU A 111 38.24 2.11 68.05
CA GLU A 111 38.34 3.33 68.87
C GLU A 111 37.36 4.42 68.41
N LYS A 112 37.27 4.70 67.10
CA LYS A 112 36.30 5.67 66.54
C LYS A 112 34.86 5.30 66.88
N ILE A 113 34.47 4.04 66.67
CA ILE A 113 33.10 3.58 66.88
C ILE A 113 32.73 3.69 68.36
N LYS A 114 33.58 3.23 69.29
CA LYS A 114 33.34 3.39 70.74
C LYS A 114 33.42 4.85 71.23
N GLY A 115 34.15 5.72 70.52
CA GLY A 115 34.17 7.16 70.77
C GLY A 115 32.95 7.92 70.26
N THR A 116 32.05 7.27 69.51
CA THR A 116 30.86 7.89 68.91
C THR A 116 29.86 8.29 69.99
N LYS A 117 29.31 9.52 69.89
CA LYS A 117 28.22 10.01 70.76
C LYS A 117 26.82 9.90 70.13
N SER A 118 26.76 9.53 68.86
CA SER A 118 25.51 9.23 68.15
C SER A 118 24.98 7.87 68.58
N GLU A 119 23.66 7.74 68.70
CA GLU A 119 23.02 6.43 68.86
C GLU A 119 23.00 5.66 67.51
N PRO A 120 23.10 4.32 67.52
CA PRO A 120 23.28 3.46 68.68
C PRO A 120 24.70 3.51 69.28
N GLY A 121 24.79 3.72 70.60
CA GLY A 121 26.06 3.68 71.33
C GLY A 121 26.77 2.31 71.23
N THR A 122 28.09 2.30 71.42
CA THR A 122 28.91 1.07 71.42
C THR A 122 29.80 1.01 72.65
N ALA A 123 29.64 0.01 73.50
CA ALA A 123 30.53 -0.27 74.62
C ALA A 123 31.66 -1.23 74.21
N VAL A 124 31.32 -2.24 73.40
CA VAL A 124 32.24 -3.25 72.86
C VAL A 124 32.05 -3.32 71.35
N TRP A 125 33.14 -3.12 70.60
CA TRP A 125 33.17 -3.35 69.17
C TRP A 125 33.47 -4.83 68.90
N TRP A 126 32.42 -5.61 68.68
CA TRP A 126 32.47 -7.08 68.61
C TRP A 126 33.53 -7.69 67.67
N LEU A 127 34.10 -6.91 66.74
CA LEU A 127 35.07 -7.31 65.72
C LEU A 127 36.45 -6.67 65.99
N ASN A 128 37.43 -7.43 66.48
CA ASN A 128 38.76 -6.94 66.89
C ASN A 128 38.71 -5.80 67.94
N ASP A 129 37.88 -5.93 68.99
CA ASP A 129 37.99 -4.99 70.12
C ASP A 129 39.39 -5.08 70.79
N PRO A 130 39.98 -3.95 71.21
CA PRO A 130 41.09 -3.93 72.16
C PRO A 130 40.82 -4.62 73.52
N SER A 131 39.55 -4.83 73.91
CA SER A 131 39.14 -5.53 75.13
C SER A 131 39.13 -7.05 74.95
N GLU A 132 39.26 -7.79 76.05
CA GLU A 132 39.13 -9.26 76.04
C GLU A 132 37.71 -9.76 75.72
N GLU A 133 36.72 -8.86 75.55
CA GLU A 133 35.31 -9.21 75.31
C GLU A 133 34.98 -9.33 73.80
N GLY A 134 35.79 -8.75 72.91
CA GLY A 134 35.64 -8.85 71.45
C GLY A 134 36.05 -10.20 70.86
N LEU A 135 35.66 -10.46 69.61
CA LEU A 135 36.15 -11.59 68.80
C LEU A 135 37.27 -11.12 67.87
N HIS A 136 38.36 -11.89 67.76
CA HIS A 136 39.40 -11.61 66.78
C HIS A 136 38.97 -12.03 65.36
N PHE A 137 39.49 -11.33 64.34
CA PHE A 137 39.15 -11.61 62.94
C PHE A 137 39.50 -13.06 62.52
N ASP A 138 40.64 -13.59 62.98
CA ASP A 138 41.00 -15.00 62.71
C ASP A 138 40.12 -16.00 63.48
N GLU A 139 39.55 -15.62 64.63
CA GLU A 139 38.57 -16.46 65.33
C GLU A 139 37.26 -16.55 64.52
N LEU A 140 36.82 -15.49 63.85
CA LEU A 140 35.64 -15.53 62.97
C LEU A 140 35.80 -16.49 61.79
N ARG A 141 37.02 -16.70 61.29
CA ARG A 141 37.31 -17.69 60.24
C ARG A 141 37.08 -19.14 60.69
N THR A 142 37.02 -19.38 62.00
CA THR A 142 36.62 -20.69 62.56
C THR A 142 35.10 -20.89 62.54
N ILE A 143 34.32 -19.81 62.46
CA ILE A 143 32.85 -19.82 62.39
C ILE A 143 32.37 -19.86 60.92
N ASP A 144 32.95 -19.02 60.05
CA ASP A 144 32.71 -19.04 58.60
C ASP A 144 34.04 -18.81 57.84
N PRO A 145 34.63 -19.86 57.22
CA PRO A 145 35.88 -19.74 56.47
C PRO A 145 35.84 -18.75 55.30
N PHE A 146 34.64 -18.40 54.82
CA PHE A 146 34.38 -17.53 53.68
C PHE A 146 34.11 -16.07 54.11
N VAL A 147 34.40 -15.70 55.37
CA VAL A 147 34.25 -14.33 55.89
C VAL A 147 35.18 -13.31 55.21
N THR A 148 36.18 -13.77 54.46
CA THR A 148 37.14 -12.96 53.70
C THR A 148 36.70 -12.61 52.28
N ASP A 149 35.54 -13.11 51.82
CA ASP A 149 35.03 -12.84 50.48
C ASP A 149 34.70 -11.34 50.31
N ASP A 150 34.72 -10.87 49.05
CA ASP A 150 34.28 -9.51 48.73
C ASP A 150 32.75 -9.36 48.81
N PHE A 151 32.26 -8.13 48.63
CA PHE A 151 30.82 -7.82 48.67
C PHE A 151 30.07 -8.09 47.35
N GLY A 152 30.64 -8.89 46.43
CA GLY A 152 29.93 -9.41 45.26
C GLY A 152 28.95 -10.51 45.67
N GLY A 153 27.65 -10.21 45.73
CA GLY A 153 26.66 -11.02 46.45
C GLY A 153 26.30 -10.47 47.84
N GLY A 154 26.75 -9.26 48.16
CA GLY A 154 26.54 -8.58 49.43
C GLY A 154 27.29 -9.25 50.58
N VAL A 155 26.70 -9.24 51.78
CA VAL A 155 27.30 -9.86 52.98
C VAL A 155 27.12 -11.39 53.07
N HIS A 156 26.77 -12.07 51.97
CA HIS A 156 26.57 -13.54 51.93
C HIS A 156 25.69 -14.10 53.05
N ARG A 157 24.59 -13.38 53.36
CA ARG A 157 23.61 -13.69 54.42
C ARG A 157 24.10 -13.53 55.87
N ARG A 158 25.26 -12.92 56.12
CA ARG A 158 25.82 -12.66 57.46
C ARG A 158 25.29 -11.35 58.04
N ARG A 159 24.33 -11.42 58.96
CA ARG A 159 23.64 -10.26 59.58
C ARG A 159 24.61 -9.36 60.37
N ALA A 160 25.49 -9.95 61.19
CA ALA A 160 26.46 -9.21 62.01
C ALA A 160 27.39 -8.29 61.19
N ILE A 161 27.78 -8.73 59.98
CA ILE A 161 28.64 -7.95 59.07
C ILE A 161 27.91 -6.68 58.59
N SER A 162 26.61 -6.77 58.35
CA SER A 162 25.78 -5.63 57.92
C SER A 162 25.61 -4.60 59.04
N LYS A 163 25.47 -5.07 60.28
CA LYS A 163 25.54 -4.22 61.48
C LYS A 163 26.88 -3.48 61.53
N ALA A 164 28.00 -4.18 61.33
CA ALA A 164 29.31 -3.55 61.38
C ALA A 164 29.53 -2.51 60.27
N ILE A 165 29.08 -2.78 59.05
CA ILE A 165 29.05 -1.81 57.94
C ILE A 165 28.24 -0.57 58.34
N LEU A 166 27.01 -0.74 58.87
CA LEU A 166 26.16 0.38 59.27
C LEU A 166 26.83 1.26 60.33
N TYR A 167 27.48 0.69 61.34
CA TYR A 167 28.13 1.48 62.41
C TYR A 167 29.30 2.32 61.86
N LYS A 168 30.11 1.78 60.93
CA LYS A 168 31.16 2.56 60.26
C LYS A 168 30.57 3.66 59.36
N VAL A 169 29.49 3.36 58.63
CA VAL A 169 28.78 4.33 57.77
C VAL A 169 28.11 5.46 58.57
N ILE A 170 27.55 5.18 59.74
CA ILE A 170 26.97 6.21 60.62
C ILE A 170 28.07 7.14 61.18
N ASN A 171 29.27 6.62 61.46
CA ASN A 171 30.39 7.41 61.99
C ASN A 171 31.08 8.24 60.90
N GLU A 172 31.41 7.64 59.75
CA GLU A 172 32.26 8.27 58.71
C GLU A 172 31.48 8.76 57.48
N GLY A 173 30.29 8.20 57.21
CA GLY A 173 29.59 8.32 55.91
C GLY A 173 28.64 9.50 55.73
N GLN A 174 28.40 10.34 56.75
CA GLN A 174 27.54 11.53 56.61
C GLN A 174 28.07 12.53 55.57
N ALA A 175 29.40 12.76 55.55
CA ALA A 175 30.04 13.59 54.53
C ALA A 175 30.02 12.96 53.13
N SER A 176 29.83 11.63 53.06
CA SER A 176 29.75 10.84 51.83
C SER A 176 28.32 10.69 51.28
N GLY A 177 27.32 11.25 51.96
CA GLY A 177 25.91 11.21 51.53
C GLY A 177 24.99 10.26 52.30
N PHE A 178 25.41 9.70 53.46
CA PHE A 178 24.47 8.96 54.31
C PHE A 178 23.43 9.92 54.95
N PRO A 179 22.12 9.60 54.92
CA PRO A 179 21.08 10.57 55.23
C PRO A 179 20.99 10.96 56.71
N MET A 180 20.56 12.21 56.90
CA MET A 180 20.06 12.75 58.17
C MET A 180 18.53 12.69 58.14
N PHE A 181 17.92 11.96 59.08
CA PHE A 181 16.47 11.80 59.10
C PHE A 181 15.79 13.05 59.70
N SER A 182 15.02 13.76 58.89
CA SER A 182 14.29 15.00 59.24
C SER A 182 13.52 14.90 60.57
N THR A 183 13.34 15.97 61.35
CA THR A 183 12.70 15.87 62.69
C THR A 183 11.18 15.66 62.67
N MET A 184 10.54 15.66 61.50
CA MET A 184 9.08 15.51 61.33
C MET A 184 8.75 14.35 60.39
N GLY A 185 7.58 13.73 60.58
CA GLY A 185 7.05 12.69 59.71
C GLY A 185 7.08 11.25 60.24
N THR A 186 6.60 10.33 59.41
CA THR A 186 6.62 8.89 59.66
C THR A 186 7.73 8.24 58.84
N THR A 187 8.61 7.45 59.48
CA THR A 187 9.57 6.60 58.77
C THR A 187 9.05 5.18 58.71
N VAL A 188 9.09 4.59 57.51
CA VAL A 188 8.77 3.19 57.26
C VAL A 188 10.02 2.47 56.79
N ILE A 189 10.34 1.35 57.41
CA ILE A 189 11.43 0.44 57.03
C ILE A 189 10.81 -0.80 56.39
N VAL A 190 11.27 -1.17 55.20
CA VAL A 190 10.84 -2.36 54.45
C VAL A 190 12.02 -3.32 54.34
N VAL A 191 11.86 -4.55 54.82
CA VAL A 191 12.95 -5.54 54.94
C VAL A 191 12.49 -6.97 54.71
N GLY A 192 13.32 -7.78 54.03
CA GLY A 192 13.17 -9.24 54.00
C GLY A 192 14.06 -9.90 55.04
N LEU A 193 13.50 -10.67 55.98
CA LEU A 193 14.28 -11.20 57.11
C LEU A 193 15.27 -12.30 56.75
N GLY A 194 15.10 -12.98 55.61
CA GLY A 194 16.08 -13.96 55.10
C GLY A 194 17.36 -13.32 54.53
N GLY A 195 17.37 -12.02 54.27
CA GLY A 195 18.54 -11.30 53.75
C GLY A 195 19.67 -11.19 54.79
N GLY A 196 20.90 -10.93 54.33
CA GLY A 196 21.99 -10.53 55.25
C GLY A 196 21.91 -9.05 55.58
N THR A 197 21.89 -8.21 54.54
CA THR A 197 21.92 -6.75 54.61
C THR A 197 20.77 -6.17 55.42
N GLY A 198 19.54 -6.28 54.90
CA GLY A 198 18.38 -5.67 55.54
C GLY A 198 18.10 -6.23 56.93
N SER A 199 18.05 -7.57 57.05
CA SER A 199 17.84 -8.27 58.32
C SER A 199 18.92 -7.95 59.37
N GLY A 200 20.13 -7.61 58.94
CA GLY A 200 21.26 -7.28 59.81
C GLY A 200 21.37 -5.81 60.21
N MET A 201 20.52 -4.90 59.70
CA MET A 201 20.66 -3.47 59.98
C MET A 201 19.40 -2.78 60.52
N PHE A 202 18.20 -3.36 60.32
CA PHE A 202 16.93 -2.64 60.56
C PHE A 202 16.72 -2.18 62.02
N ILE A 203 17.22 -2.93 63.00
CA ILE A 203 17.16 -2.57 64.43
C ILE A 203 18.05 -1.33 64.69
N ASP A 204 19.31 -1.38 64.30
CA ASP A 204 20.26 -0.30 64.60
C ASP A 204 20.00 0.95 63.76
N LEU A 205 19.48 0.81 62.54
CA LEU A 205 19.01 1.94 61.74
C LEU A 205 17.82 2.63 62.43
N ALA A 206 16.87 1.87 62.97
CA ALA A 206 15.76 2.44 63.73
C ALA A 206 16.23 3.13 65.03
N ARG A 207 17.26 2.59 65.70
CA ARG A 207 17.89 3.27 66.86
C ARG A 207 18.57 4.58 66.45
N TYR A 208 19.30 4.62 65.34
CA TYR A 208 19.86 5.85 64.77
C TYR A 208 18.77 6.89 64.46
N ILE A 209 17.68 6.47 63.79
CA ILE A 209 16.53 7.35 63.49
C ILE A 209 15.92 7.93 64.78
N ARG A 210 15.71 7.12 65.82
CA ARG A 210 15.18 7.60 67.12
C ARG A 210 16.20 8.44 67.89
N GLY A 211 17.49 8.15 67.78
CA GLY A 211 18.56 8.98 68.35
C GLY A 211 18.59 10.39 67.77
N GLN A 212 18.29 10.54 66.47
CA GLN A 212 18.19 11.84 65.81
C GLN A 212 16.88 12.58 66.11
N ARG A 213 15.76 11.85 66.22
CA ARG A 213 14.40 12.42 66.29
C ARG A 213 13.78 12.45 67.70
N GLY A 214 14.40 11.80 68.68
CA GLY A 214 13.86 11.56 70.02
C GLY A 214 12.82 10.43 70.07
N GLU A 215 12.37 10.10 71.29
CA GLU A 215 11.50 8.96 71.55
C GLU A 215 10.13 9.01 70.83
N THR A 216 9.64 10.21 70.50
CA THR A 216 8.35 10.43 69.82
C THR A 216 8.35 10.05 68.33
N ALA A 217 9.52 9.77 67.76
CA ALA A 217 9.68 9.41 66.36
C ALA A 217 8.83 8.19 65.98
N GLN A 218 8.10 8.31 64.86
CA GLN A 218 7.27 7.24 64.34
C GLN A 218 8.09 6.36 63.38
N VAL A 219 8.47 5.16 63.83
CA VAL A 219 9.22 4.17 63.05
C VAL A 219 8.39 2.90 62.90
N TRP A 220 8.02 2.60 61.66
CA TRP A 220 7.14 1.49 61.28
C TRP A 220 7.97 0.45 60.53
N LEU A 221 7.77 -0.84 60.81
CA LEU A 221 8.54 -1.93 60.22
C LEU A 221 7.63 -2.85 59.41
N TYR A 222 7.94 -3.02 58.13
CA TYR A 222 7.32 -4.01 57.24
C TYR A 222 8.34 -5.09 56.96
N ILE A 223 7.97 -6.32 57.28
CA ILE A 223 8.77 -7.53 57.18
C ILE A 223 8.16 -8.43 56.13
N VAL A 224 9.01 -8.89 55.23
CA VAL A 224 8.75 -10.05 54.38
C VAL A 224 9.43 -11.27 54.98
N LEU A 225 8.64 -12.30 55.29
CA LEU A 225 9.14 -13.58 55.78
C LEU A 225 9.56 -14.47 54.59
N PRO A 226 10.77 -15.04 54.57
CA PRO A 226 11.22 -15.93 53.49
C PRO A 226 10.41 -17.24 53.45
N THR A 227 10.57 -18.05 52.41
CA THR A 227 9.92 -19.37 52.39
C THR A 227 10.70 -20.38 53.24
N THR A 228 10.05 -21.46 53.69
CA THR A 228 10.74 -22.63 54.28
C THR A 228 11.41 -23.52 53.22
N MET A 229 11.32 -23.14 51.93
CA MET A 229 11.98 -23.80 50.80
C MET A 229 13.28 -23.07 50.37
N GLU A 230 13.56 -21.89 50.95
CA GLU A 230 14.87 -21.22 50.85
C GLU A 230 15.94 -21.91 51.72
N GLY A 231 17.20 -21.49 51.54
CA GLY A 231 18.35 -22.13 52.19
C GLY A 231 18.40 -21.95 53.71
N GLU A 232 19.17 -22.80 54.39
CA GLU A 232 19.29 -22.79 55.85
C GLU A 232 19.75 -21.43 56.40
N LYS A 233 20.66 -20.71 55.70
CA LYS A 233 21.10 -19.37 56.12
C LYS A 233 19.97 -18.35 56.10
N GLU A 234 19.09 -18.41 55.10
CA GLU A 234 17.89 -17.56 55.00
C GLU A 234 16.88 -17.85 56.11
N GLN A 235 16.64 -19.13 56.41
CA GLN A 235 15.74 -19.54 57.48
C GLN A 235 16.29 -19.18 58.88
N LEU A 236 17.60 -19.39 59.10
CA LEU A 236 18.28 -19.00 60.33
C LEU A 236 18.21 -17.49 60.58
N ASN A 237 18.45 -16.69 59.54
CA ASN A 237 18.31 -15.23 59.62
C ASN A 237 16.89 -14.81 60.05
N ALA A 238 15.86 -15.46 59.50
CA ALA A 238 14.48 -15.17 59.86
C ALA A 238 14.14 -15.57 61.30
N ALA A 239 14.56 -16.75 61.76
CA ALA A 239 14.36 -17.16 63.15
C ALA A 239 15.06 -16.23 64.15
N VAL A 240 16.35 -15.92 63.94
CA VAL A 240 17.10 -15.04 64.86
C VAL A 240 16.51 -13.63 64.86
N ALA A 241 16.18 -13.06 63.69
CA ALA A 241 15.59 -11.72 63.63
C ALA A 241 14.22 -11.63 64.31
N LEU A 242 13.40 -12.69 64.24
CA LEU A 242 12.10 -12.73 64.91
C LEU A 242 12.21 -12.89 66.43
N THR A 243 13.14 -13.71 66.94
CA THR A 243 13.38 -13.86 68.39
C THR A 243 14.02 -12.60 68.98
N GLU A 244 14.94 -11.96 68.26
CA GLU A 244 15.46 -10.63 68.59
C GLU A 244 14.35 -9.57 68.67
N LEU A 245 13.37 -9.60 67.75
CA LEU A 245 12.23 -8.68 67.79
C LEU A 245 11.31 -8.89 68.99
N GLU A 246 11.02 -10.14 69.38
CA GLU A 246 10.20 -10.42 70.56
C GLU A 246 10.90 -9.98 71.85
N TYR A 247 12.19 -10.30 72.01
CA TYR A 247 13.00 -9.87 73.14
C TYR A 247 13.13 -8.35 73.20
N LEU A 248 13.39 -7.71 72.05
CA LEU A 248 13.46 -6.25 71.92
C LEU A 248 12.15 -5.62 72.41
N ASN A 249 10.99 -6.09 71.95
CA ASN A 249 9.69 -5.52 72.31
C ASN A 249 9.34 -5.63 73.82
N GLN A 250 9.97 -6.54 74.58
CA GLN A 250 9.81 -6.60 76.04
C GLN A 250 10.59 -5.49 76.76
N ASN A 251 11.73 -5.06 76.21
CA ASN A 251 12.67 -4.14 76.86
C ASN A 251 12.61 -2.72 76.27
N GLU A 252 12.56 -2.60 74.95
CA GLU A 252 12.67 -1.37 74.17
C GLU A 252 11.59 -1.33 73.08
N ARG A 253 10.67 -0.36 73.17
CA ARG A 253 9.66 -0.14 72.12
C ARG A 253 10.23 0.69 70.98
N LEU A 254 11.01 0.05 70.13
CA LEU A 254 11.67 0.67 68.98
C LEU A 254 10.72 0.93 67.80
N PHE A 255 9.78 0.01 67.54
CA PHE A 255 8.86 0.06 66.40
C PHE A 255 7.41 0.26 66.84
N ASN A 256 6.75 1.30 66.30
CA ASN A 256 5.32 1.52 66.53
C ASN A 256 4.50 0.34 66.00
N TYR A 257 4.82 -0.11 64.79
CA TYR A 257 4.17 -1.22 64.09
C TYR A 257 5.20 -2.20 63.54
N ILE A 258 4.87 -3.48 63.59
CA ILE A 258 5.66 -4.57 63.00
C ILE A 258 4.68 -5.39 62.17
N VAL A 259 4.60 -5.07 60.88
CA VAL A 259 3.72 -5.70 59.89
C VAL A 259 4.50 -6.82 59.22
N LEU A 260 4.00 -8.06 59.32
CA LEU A 260 4.56 -9.24 58.68
C LEU A 260 3.70 -9.61 57.48
N THR A 261 4.34 -9.94 56.36
CA THR A 261 3.69 -10.59 55.22
C THR A 261 4.57 -11.75 54.72
N PRO A 262 4.01 -12.94 54.45
CA PRO A 262 4.82 -14.13 54.13
C PRO A 262 5.01 -14.34 52.62
N LEU A 263 6.25 -14.64 52.19
CA LEU A 263 6.48 -15.24 50.86
C LEU A 263 6.15 -16.72 50.82
N GLY A 264 6.01 -17.38 51.97
CA GLY A 264 5.73 -18.82 52.10
C GLY A 264 4.71 -19.40 51.09
N PRO A 265 3.57 -18.73 50.83
CA PRO A 265 2.56 -19.21 49.88
C PRO A 265 3.04 -19.36 48.43
N THR A 266 4.08 -18.63 48.01
CA THR A 266 4.67 -18.71 46.66
C THR A 266 5.44 -20.01 46.40
N GLY A 267 5.88 -20.70 47.47
CA GLY A 267 6.80 -21.83 47.38
C GLY A 267 8.17 -21.50 46.74
N TYR A 268 8.54 -20.22 46.64
CA TYR A 268 9.80 -19.75 46.06
C TYR A 268 11.03 -20.46 46.63
N LYS A 269 11.99 -20.75 45.76
CA LYS A 269 13.28 -21.36 46.09
C LYS A 269 14.42 -20.54 45.50
N LYS A 270 15.48 -20.38 46.30
CA LYS A 270 16.70 -19.69 45.89
C LYS A 270 17.35 -20.38 44.69
N GLY A 271 17.55 -19.63 43.60
CA GLY A 271 18.18 -20.11 42.37
C GLY A 271 17.21 -20.68 41.32
N GLU A 272 15.90 -20.76 41.60
CA GLU A 272 14.88 -20.89 40.57
C GLU A 272 14.59 -19.50 39.95
N GLU A 273 14.15 -19.47 38.69
CA GLU A 273 13.54 -18.29 38.08
C GLU A 273 12.31 -17.87 38.91
N ALA A 274 12.06 -16.56 39.03
CA ALA A 274 10.98 -16.07 39.86
C ALA A 274 9.64 -16.55 39.30
N ARG A 275 8.90 -17.31 40.11
CA ARG A 275 7.59 -17.86 39.72
C ARG A 275 6.56 -16.74 39.61
N GLU A 276 5.49 -17.01 38.86
CA GLU A 276 4.37 -16.08 38.68
C GLU A 276 3.84 -15.56 40.03
N GLU A 277 3.70 -16.43 41.04
CA GLU A 277 3.22 -16.07 42.38
C GLU A 277 4.14 -15.09 43.13
N VAL A 278 5.45 -15.06 42.82
CA VAL A 278 6.40 -14.09 43.40
C VAL A 278 6.20 -12.72 42.77
N HIS A 279 6.01 -12.68 41.44
CA HIS A 279 5.68 -11.44 40.73
C HIS A 279 4.30 -10.89 41.12
N GLU A 280 3.32 -11.76 41.34
CA GLU A 280 2.03 -11.37 41.93
C GLU A 280 2.21 -10.78 43.34
N PHE A 281 3.02 -11.42 44.21
CA PHE A 281 3.32 -10.89 45.54
C PHE A 281 3.98 -9.50 45.49
N ASP A 282 5.00 -9.33 44.66
CA ASP A 282 5.68 -8.05 44.44
C ASP A 282 4.67 -6.96 44.01
N ALA A 283 3.74 -7.30 43.13
CA ALA A 283 2.72 -6.39 42.61
C ALA A 283 1.65 -6.00 43.64
N VAL A 284 1.31 -6.88 44.60
CA VAL A 284 0.32 -6.56 45.66
C VAL A 284 0.92 -5.89 46.89
N PHE A 285 2.24 -6.02 47.14
CA PHE A 285 2.90 -5.39 48.29
C PHE A 285 2.68 -3.87 48.43
N PRO A 286 2.68 -3.05 47.35
CA PRO A 286 2.34 -1.63 47.43
C PRO A 286 0.95 -1.35 48.04
N TYR A 287 0.00 -2.26 47.86
CA TYR A 287 -1.32 -2.15 48.48
C TYR A 287 -1.29 -2.56 49.96
N ILE A 288 -0.51 -3.57 50.36
CA ILE A 288 -0.24 -3.85 51.79
C ILE A 288 0.36 -2.61 52.48
N PHE A 289 1.35 -1.99 51.85
CA PHE A 289 2.01 -0.78 52.34
C PHE A 289 1.03 0.39 52.49
N THR A 290 0.38 0.79 51.39
CA THR A 290 -0.48 1.99 51.36
C THR A 290 -1.78 1.82 52.14
N ASN A 291 -2.42 0.64 52.10
CA ASN A 291 -3.69 0.42 52.78
C ASN A 291 -3.50 0.31 54.31
N PHE A 292 -2.37 -0.19 54.80
CA PHE A 292 -2.05 -0.14 56.23
C PHE A 292 -1.78 1.28 56.74
N LEU A 293 -1.04 2.10 55.97
CA LEU A 293 -0.86 3.53 56.25
C LEU A 293 -2.21 4.28 56.31
N HIS A 294 -3.11 3.98 55.38
CA HIS A 294 -4.46 4.54 55.36
C HIS A 294 -5.31 4.12 56.56
N LEU A 295 -5.25 2.83 56.92
CA LEU A 295 -5.98 2.26 58.05
C LEU A 295 -5.61 2.94 59.37
N GLU A 296 -4.32 3.07 59.68
CA GLU A 296 -3.81 3.64 60.94
C GLU A 296 -3.84 5.18 61.02
N LYS A 297 -3.95 5.88 59.87
CA LYS A 297 -4.15 7.34 59.86
C LYS A 297 -5.63 7.74 59.96
N GLY A 298 -6.54 6.83 59.62
CA GLY A 298 -7.98 7.08 59.59
C GLY A 298 -8.72 6.83 60.89
N ASP A 299 -10.03 6.64 60.74
CA ASP A 299 -11.03 6.36 61.76
C ASP A 299 -10.76 5.21 62.75
N ILE A 300 -9.71 4.42 62.52
CA ILE A 300 -9.41 3.16 63.20
C ILE A 300 -7.97 3.23 63.69
N ASN A 301 -7.76 2.93 64.97
CA ASN A 301 -6.47 2.49 65.44
C ASN A 301 -6.56 0.96 65.62
N ILE A 302 -5.86 0.19 64.79
CA ILE A 302 -5.67 -1.26 64.93
C ILE A 302 -4.39 -1.55 65.75
N GLY A 303 -3.48 -0.57 65.80
CA GLY A 303 -2.30 -0.55 66.67
C GLY A 303 -2.55 -0.66 68.16
N ASP A 304 -3.65 -0.11 68.69
CA ASP A 304 -3.96 -0.08 70.13
C ASP A 304 -4.18 -1.48 70.75
N ALA A 305 -4.54 -2.46 69.91
CA ALA A 305 -4.68 -3.86 70.25
C ALA A 305 -3.31 -4.52 70.52
N LYS A 306 -2.24 -3.97 69.96
CA LYS A 306 -0.86 -4.45 70.10
C LYS A 306 -0.37 -4.30 71.55
N LYS A 307 0.45 -5.25 72.00
CA LYS A 307 1.09 -5.29 73.32
C LYS A 307 2.57 -5.74 73.18
N PRO A 308 3.41 -5.64 74.23
CA PRO A 308 4.81 -6.07 74.17
C PRO A 308 5.04 -7.48 73.62
N TYR A 309 4.32 -8.49 74.10
CA TYR A 309 4.41 -9.86 73.61
C TYR A 309 3.57 -10.05 72.33
N ALA A 310 2.27 -9.73 72.39
CA ALA A 310 1.39 -9.74 71.23
C ALA A 310 1.64 -8.51 70.31
N SER A 311 2.82 -8.46 69.72
CA SER A 311 3.41 -7.28 69.08
C SER A 311 3.35 -7.28 67.54
N PHE A 312 3.04 -8.42 66.93
CA PHE A 312 3.03 -8.59 65.48
C PHE A 312 1.65 -8.32 64.87
N ILE A 313 1.67 -7.69 63.70
CA ILE A 313 0.52 -7.48 62.82
C ILE A 313 0.77 -8.32 61.56
N ILE A 314 -0.22 -9.06 61.10
CA ILE A 314 -0.14 -9.89 59.89
C ILE A 314 -0.93 -9.21 58.78
N ALA A 315 -0.40 -9.20 57.54
CA ALA A 315 -1.11 -8.65 56.40
C ALA A 315 -0.91 -9.47 55.11
N ASP A 316 -1.98 -9.57 54.33
CA ASP A 316 -2.00 -10.11 52.96
C ASP A 316 -2.87 -9.22 52.05
N ALA A 317 -2.63 -9.25 50.75
CA ALA A 317 -3.41 -8.53 49.75
C ALA A 317 -3.73 -9.38 48.52
N HIS A 318 -4.78 -8.98 47.81
CA HIS A 318 -5.15 -9.58 46.53
C HIS A 318 -5.64 -8.48 45.58
N VAL A 319 -5.20 -8.51 44.33
CA VAL A 319 -5.58 -7.53 43.31
C VAL A 319 -6.48 -8.19 42.26
N ILE A 320 -7.67 -7.62 42.06
CA ILE A 320 -8.54 -7.95 40.93
C ILE A 320 -8.25 -6.93 39.82
N SER A 321 -7.66 -7.38 38.72
CA SER A 321 -7.40 -6.56 37.54
C SER A 321 -8.51 -6.73 36.50
N TYR A 322 -8.97 -5.61 35.96
CA TYR A 322 -9.91 -5.57 34.86
C TYR A 322 -9.13 -5.51 33.53
N PRO A 323 -9.47 -6.31 32.49
CA PRO A 323 -8.59 -6.50 31.32
C PRO A 323 -8.81 -5.41 30.27
N VAL A 324 -8.53 -4.16 30.66
CA VAL A 324 -8.71 -3.01 29.76
C VAL A 324 -7.74 -3.04 28.59
N GLU A 325 -6.51 -3.53 28.78
CA GLU A 325 -5.47 -3.45 27.74
C GLU A 325 -5.77 -4.44 26.61
N GLU A 326 -6.33 -5.61 26.92
CA GLU A 326 -6.92 -6.50 25.91
C GLU A 326 -8.05 -5.82 25.12
N LEU A 327 -8.89 -5.02 25.79
CA LEU A 327 -10.00 -4.31 25.15
C LEU A 327 -9.50 -3.13 24.28
N ARG A 328 -8.54 -2.34 24.77
CA ARG A 328 -7.90 -1.28 23.98
C ARG A 328 -7.25 -1.85 22.74
N ARG A 329 -6.51 -2.95 22.87
CA ARG A 329 -5.90 -3.65 21.74
C ARG A 329 -6.92 -4.14 20.71
N LEU A 330 -8.09 -4.64 21.13
CA LEU A 330 -9.17 -4.96 20.19
C LEU A 330 -9.72 -3.73 19.44
N LYS A 331 -9.71 -2.54 20.07
CA LYS A 331 -10.05 -1.27 19.42
C LYS A 331 -8.97 -0.84 18.42
N GLU A 332 -7.69 -0.84 18.83
CA GLU A 332 -6.53 -0.54 17.99
C GLU A 332 -6.46 -1.46 16.75
N GLU A 333 -6.69 -2.77 16.94
CA GLU A 333 -6.70 -3.71 15.84
C GLU A 333 -7.89 -3.47 14.88
N TYR A 334 -9.04 -3.02 15.39
CA TYR A 334 -10.15 -2.63 14.53
C TYR A 334 -9.93 -1.27 13.83
N GLU A 335 -9.20 -0.34 14.45
CA GLU A 335 -8.69 0.86 13.79
C GLU A 335 -7.79 0.48 12.60
N VAL A 336 -6.80 -0.40 12.80
CA VAL A 336 -5.95 -0.93 11.71
C VAL A 336 -6.80 -1.56 10.59
N VAL A 337 -7.87 -2.29 10.89
CA VAL A 337 -8.80 -2.83 9.87
C VAL A 337 -9.46 -1.72 9.03
N ILE A 338 -9.77 -0.57 9.62
CA ILE A 338 -10.32 0.60 8.91
C ILE A 338 -9.24 1.27 8.05
N GLU A 339 -8.01 1.42 8.56
CA GLU A 339 -6.89 2.01 7.82
C GLU A 339 -6.49 1.16 6.61
N GLU A 340 -6.39 -0.15 6.79
CA GLU A 340 -6.06 -1.09 5.71
C GLU A 340 -7.16 -1.11 4.62
N LEU A 341 -8.44 -0.89 4.98
CA LEU A 341 -9.51 -0.71 3.99
C LEU A 341 -9.33 0.57 3.16
N GLU A 342 -8.85 1.66 3.76
CA GLU A 342 -8.55 2.91 3.06
C GLU A 342 -7.40 2.74 2.06
N GLU A 343 -6.29 2.12 2.49
CA GLU A 343 -5.13 1.91 1.62
C GLU A 343 -5.41 0.91 0.49
N ILE A 344 -6.23 -0.12 0.75
CA ILE A 344 -6.80 -0.99 -0.29
C ILE A 344 -7.63 -0.18 -1.29
N THR A 345 -8.44 0.77 -0.81
CA THR A 345 -9.31 1.62 -1.63
C THR A 345 -8.52 2.64 -2.44
N ALA A 346 -7.49 3.27 -1.86
CA ALA A 346 -6.58 4.19 -2.54
C ALA A 346 -5.82 3.47 -3.66
N SER A 347 -5.24 2.31 -3.36
CA SER A 347 -4.60 1.45 -4.36
C SER A 347 -5.58 1.04 -5.46
N ARG A 348 -6.83 0.70 -5.11
CA ARG A 348 -7.89 0.37 -6.09
C ARG A 348 -8.21 1.52 -7.03
N LYS A 349 -8.35 2.74 -6.50
CA LYS A 349 -8.61 3.96 -7.29
C LYS A 349 -7.49 4.19 -8.31
N HIS A 350 -6.23 4.01 -7.92
CA HIS A 350 -5.10 4.12 -8.86
C HIS A 350 -5.12 3.04 -9.95
N LEU A 351 -5.43 1.78 -9.64
CA LEU A 351 -5.58 0.73 -10.65
C LEU A 351 -6.74 1.01 -11.61
N ASN A 352 -7.89 1.43 -11.07
CA ASN A 352 -9.06 1.82 -11.86
C ASN A 352 -8.74 2.98 -12.81
N GLN A 353 -8.02 4.01 -12.33
CA GLN A 353 -7.61 5.14 -13.15
C GLN A 353 -6.63 4.69 -14.23
N ALA A 354 -5.53 4.03 -13.87
CA ALA A 354 -4.47 3.68 -14.83
C ALA A 354 -4.96 2.76 -15.98
N VAL A 355 -5.95 1.91 -15.72
CA VAL A 355 -6.61 1.06 -16.73
C VAL A 355 -7.76 1.80 -17.44
N GLY A 356 -8.51 2.64 -16.72
CA GLY A 356 -9.58 3.45 -17.32
C GLY A 356 -9.06 4.44 -18.35
N ASP A 357 -7.97 5.15 -18.02
CA ASP A 357 -7.31 6.11 -18.89
C ASP A 357 -6.88 5.44 -20.21
N LEU A 358 -6.20 4.28 -20.17
CA LEU A 358 -5.81 3.51 -21.37
C LEU A 358 -7.01 3.10 -22.23
N LEU A 359 -8.11 2.65 -21.61
CA LEU A 359 -9.31 2.24 -22.33
C LEU A 359 -10.03 3.45 -22.97
N ASP A 360 -9.90 4.64 -22.40
CA ASP A 360 -10.43 5.89 -22.95
C ASP A 360 -9.53 6.43 -24.08
N GLU A 361 -8.20 6.40 -23.90
CA GLU A 361 -7.18 6.80 -24.89
C GLU A 361 -7.26 5.95 -26.18
N ASN A 362 -7.50 4.64 -26.04
CA ASN A 362 -7.67 3.70 -27.16
C ASN A 362 -9.12 3.60 -27.67
N GLY A 363 -10.07 4.42 -27.18
CA GLY A 363 -11.46 4.42 -27.63
C GLY A 363 -12.26 3.14 -27.34
N LEU A 364 -11.80 2.31 -26.40
CA LEU A 364 -12.38 1.01 -26.02
C LEU A 364 -13.61 1.20 -25.11
N THR A 365 -14.72 1.66 -25.70
CA THR A 365 -15.97 1.97 -25.00
C THR A 365 -17.03 0.86 -25.05
N ALA A 366 -16.79 -0.25 -25.76
CA ALA A 366 -17.70 -1.38 -25.81
C ALA A 366 -17.87 -2.03 -24.42
N VAL A 367 -19.02 -2.66 -24.18
CA VAL A 367 -19.35 -3.29 -22.89
C VAL A 367 -20.04 -4.64 -23.09
N VAL A 368 -19.50 -5.68 -22.45
CA VAL A 368 -20.01 -7.06 -22.48
C VAL A 368 -20.08 -7.60 -21.03
N PRO A 369 -21.06 -8.44 -20.66
CA PRO A 369 -21.09 -9.09 -19.35
C PRO A 369 -19.82 -9.93 -19.08
N PRO A 370 -19.06 -9.67 -17.99
CA PRO A 370 -17.86 -10.42 -17.64
C PRO A 370 -18.14 -11.88 -17.27
N THR A 371 -17.07 -12.67 -17.09
CA THR A 371 -17.21 -14.10 -16.75
C THR A 371 -17.74 -14.30 -15.33
N ARG A 372 -18.20 -15.52 -15.05
CA ARG A 372 -18.57 -15.91 -13.67
C ARG A 372 -17.40 -15.79 -12.68
N SER A 373 -16.16 -16.00 -13.13
CA SER A 373 -14.96 -15.81 -12.29
C SER A 373 -14.82 -14.35 -11.85
N ASP A 374 -15.11 -13.41 -12.75
CA ASP A 374 -15.03 -11.98 -12.49
C ASP A 374 -16.19 -11.49 -11.61
N PHE A 375 -17.38 -12.10 -11.75
CA PHE A 375 -18.49 -11.92 -10.80
C PHE A 375 -18.13 -12.40 -9.39
N ASP A 376 -17.61 -13.62 -9.26
CA ASP A 376 -17.23 -14.21 -7.99
C ASP A 376 -16.07 -13.42 -7.33
N TYR A 377 -15.17 -12.82 -8.13
CA TYR A 377 -14.16 -11.87 -7.66
C TYR A 377 -14.78 -10.61 -7.06
N ILE A 378 -15.60 -9.84 -7.79
CA ILE A 378 -16.21 -8.61 -7.26
C ILE A 378 -17.07 -8.91 -6.02
N LYS A 379 -17.75 -10.07 -5.99
CA LYS A 379 -18.52 -10.52 -4.82
C LYS A 379 -17.63 -10.84 -3.60
N LYS A 380 -16.43 -11.41 -3.81
CA LYS A 380 -15.42 -11.61 -2.75
C LYS A 380 -14.89 -10.27 -2.22
N GLU A 381 -14.59 -9.32 -3.10
CA GLU A 381 -14.08 -8.00 -2.71
C GLU A 381 -15.13 -7.22 -1.90
N PHE A 382 -16.40 -7.25 -2.33
CA PHE A 382 -17.53 -6.74 -1.55
C PHE A 382 -17.60 -7.39 -0.15
N GLY A 383 -17.43 -8.72 -0.09
CA GLY A 383 -17.37 -9.47 1.17
C GLY A 383 -16.20 -9.10 2.09
N THR A 384 -15.16 -8.42 1.58
CA THR A 384 -14.11 -7.81 2.41
C THR A 384 -14.61 -6.52 3.06
N ILE A 385 -15.20 -5.61 2.26
CA ILE A 385 -15.80 -4.36 2.77
C ILE A 385 -16.89 -4.69 3.81
N GLU A 386 -17.70 -5.72 3.56
CA GLU A 386 -18.76 -6.21 4.45
C GLU A 386 -18.24 -6.63 5.83
N LYS A 387 -17.08 -7.30 5.89
CA LYS A 387 -16.47 -7.68 7.18
C LYS A 387 -16.08 -6.48 8.04
N VAL A 388 -15.89 -5.29 7.46
CA VAL A 388 -15.57 -4.09 8.21
C VAL A 388 -16.82 -3.53 8.88
N TRP A 389 -17.87 -3.17 8.13
CA TRP A 389 -19.05 -2.55 8.74
C TRP A 389 -19.91 -3.53 9.55
N ARG A 390 -19.85 -4.85 9.25
CA ARG A 390 -20.49 -5.90 10.06
C ARG A 390 -19.61 -6.40 11.21
N ASN A 391 -18.41 -5.85 11.40
CA ASN A 391 -17.54 -6.25 12.50
C ASN A 391 -18.24 -5.98 13.84
N GLU A 392 -18.19 -6.95 14.73
CA GLU A 392 -18.82 -6.84 16.05
C GLU A 392 -18.15 -5.75 16.90
N ILE A 393 -16.85 -5.49 16.72
CA ILE A 393 -16.13 -4.42 17.44
C ILE A 393 -16.76 -3.05 17.17
N GLY A 394 -17.12 -2.73 15.91
CA GLY A 394 -17.84 -1.50 15.58
C GLY A 394 -19.20 -1.40 16.29
N ARG A 395 -19.95 -2.50 16.36
CA ARG A 395 -21.22 -2.57 17.13
C ARG A 395 -21.03 -2.46 18.65
N LEU A 396 -19.88 -2.88 19.17
CA LEU A 396 -19.53 -2.82 20.59
C LEU A 396 -19.00 -1.44 21.02
N LEU A 397 -18.37 -0.72 20.08
CA LEU A 397 -17.99 0.68 20.20
C LEU A 397 -19.16 1.65 19.96
N ASP A 398 -20.35 1.14 19.62
CA ASP A 398 -21.56 1.93 19.32
C ASP A 398 -21.37 2.87 18.11
N TYR A 399 -20.63 2.41 17.10
CA TYR A 399 -20.43 3.11 15.82
C TYR A 399 -21.71 3.09 15.00
N GLN A 400 -22.20 4.28 14.63
CA GLN A 400 -23.45 4.42 13.90
C GLN A 400 -23.29 4.08 12.42
N THR A 401 -22.07 4.11 11.86
CA THR A 401 -21.83 3.80 10.44
C THR A 401 -22.30 2.39 10.04
N GLY A 402 -22.02 1.37 10.84
CA GLY A 402 -22.44 0.00 10.53
C GLY A 402 -23.97 -0.14 10.51
N ILE A 403 -24.64 0.52 11.45
CA ILE A 403 -26.11 0.59 11.56
C ILE A 403 -26.69 1.35 10.36
N ALA A 404 -26.07 2.47 9.97
CA ALA A 404 -26.46 3.28 8.83
C ALA A 404 -26.45 2.49 7.52
N VAL A 405 -25.39 1.70 7.27
CA VAL A 405 -25.29 0.85 6.07
C VAL A 405 -26.36 -0.23 6.07
N GLU A 406 -26.56 -0.95 7.18
CA GLU A 406 -27.58 -2.00 7.26
C GLU A 406 -29.00 -1.44 7.10
N PHE A 407 -29.33 -0.34 7.80
CA PHE A 407 -30.61 0.37 7.66
C PHE A 407 -30.84 0.88 6.24
N PHE A 408 -29.81 1.44 5.58
CA PHE A 408 -29.92 1.91 4.21
C PHE A 408 -30.19 0.77 3.23
N ILE A 409 -29.49 -0.37 3.37
CA ILE A 409 -29.72 -1.57 2.55
C ILE A 409 -31.14 -2.11 2.77
N GLU A 410 -31.64 -2.17 4.00
CA GLU A 410 -32.98 -2.69 4.27
C GLU A 410 -34.09 -1.82 3.66
N ASN A 411 -33.94 -0.49 3.69
CA ASN A 411 -35.01 0.45 3.33
C ASN A 411 -34.91 1.03 1.90
N ASN A 412 -33.71 1.09 1.30
CA ASN A 412 -33.47 1.76 0.01
C ASN A 412 -32.96 0.84 -1.11
N VAL A 413 -32.62 -0.41 -0.80
CA VAL A 413 -32.24 -1.43 -1.79
C VAL A 413 -33.41 -2.42 -2.00
N PRO A 414 -33.91 -2.60 -3.24
CA PRO A 414 -34.95 -3.58 -3.56
C PRO A 414 -34.57 -4.99 -3.08
N PRO A 415 -35.52 -5.81 -2.57
CA PRO A 415 -35.24 -7.16 -2.08
C PRO A 415 -34.48 -8.06 -3.06
N GLU A 416 -34.72 -7.89 -4.35
CA GLU A 416 -34.12 -8.63 -5.46
C GLU A 416 -32.62 -8.29 -5.64
N LEU A 417 -32.20 -7.08 -5.23
CA LEU A 417 -30.84 -6.58 -5.34
C LEU A 417 -30.04 -6.70 -4.02
N ARG A 418 -30.58 -7.35 -2.98
CA ARG A 418 -29.86 -7.55 -1.70
C ARG A 418 -28.70 -8.55 -1.86
N PRO A 419 -27.61 -8.46 -1.07
CA PRO A 419 -26.38 -9.25 -1.25
C PRO A 419 -26.56 -10.77 -1.44
N ASP A 420 -27.51 -11.35 -0.71
CA ASP A 420 -27.85 -12.77 -0.72
C ASP A 420 -28.61 -13.20 -1.99
N MET A 421 -29.30 -12.25 -2.62
CA MET A 421 -30.20 -12.43 -3.76
C MET A 421 -29.58 -12.04 -5.09
N VAL A 422 -28.53 -11.22 -5.12
CA VAL A 422 -27.77 -10.86 -6.33
C VAL A 422 -27.24 -12.12 -7.04
N ARG A 423 -27.77 -12.38 -8.25
CA ARG A 423 -27.40 -13.53 -9.12
C ARG A 423 -26.70 -13.12 -10.42
N THR A 424 -26.88 -11.89 -10.90
CA THR A 424 -26.26 -11.42 -12.14
C THR A 424 -25.24 -10.31 -11.90
N TYR A 425 -24.35 -10.09 -12.86
CA TYR A 425 -23.35 -9.02 -12.81
C TYR A 425 -23.99 -7.64 -12.78
N ASP A 426 -25.09 -7.46 -13.51
CA ASP A 426 -25.83 -6.21 -13.61
C ASP A 426 -26.51 -5.86 -12.28
N ASP A 427 -27.08 -6.85 -11.59
CA ASP A 427 -27.62 -6.69 -10.23
C ASP A 427 -26.53 -6.24 -9.25
N LEU A 428 -25.32 -6.81 -9.35
CA LEU A 428 -24.19 -6.47 -8.47
C LEU A 428 -23.70 -5.04 -8.69
N VAL A 429 -23.56 -4.60 -9.95
CA VAL A 429 -23.20 -3.21 -10.28
C VAL A 429 -24.30 -2.24 -9.84
N ALA A 430 -25.58 -2.57 -10.08
CA ALA A 430 -26.71 -1.75 -9.65
C ALA A 430 -26.83 -1.65 -8.12
N PHE A 431 -26.49 -2.72 -7.40
CA PHE A 431 -26.43 -2.76 -5.95
C PHE A 431 -25.30 -1.87 -5.41
N LEU A 432 -24.06 -2.01 -5.90
CA LEU A 432 -22.92 -1.16 -5.49
C LEU A 432 -23.20 0.32 -5.76
N ALA A 433 -23.75 0.64 -6.93
CA ALA A 433 -24.12 1.99 -7.34
C ALA A 433 -25.17 2.65 -6.44
N ARG A 434 -26.01 1.85 -5.77
CA ARG A 434 -26.98 2.30 -4.75
C ARG A 434 -26.33 2.40 -3.37
N VAL A 435 -25.67 1.35 -2.89
CA VAL A 435 -25.16 1.31 -1.50
C VAL A 435 -24.11 2.38 -1.24
N ARG A 436 -23.29 2.75 -2.24
CA ARG A 436 -22.33 3.88 -2.11
C ARG A 436 -22.99 5.20 -1.68
N THR A 437 -24.30 5.39 -1.87
CA THR A 437 -25.00 6.63 -1.48
C THR A 437 -25.56 6.61 -0.05
N PHE A 438 -25.29 5.57 0.76
CA PHE A 438 -25.82 5.46 2.12
C PHE A 438 -25.48 6.67 3.01
N ALA A 439 -24.30 7.27 2.81
CA ALA A 439 -23.83 8.44 3.54
C ALA A 439 -24.70 9.70 3.34
N GLN A 440 -25.63 9.71 2.37
CA GLN A 440 -26.62 10.78 2.22
C GLN A 440 -27.79 10.67 3.22
N ALA A 441 -27.94 9.53 3.90
CA ALA A 441 -29.06 9.23 4.80
C ALA A 441 -28.77 9.48 6.30
N VAL A 442 -27.52 9.78 6.66
CA VAL A 442 -27.06 9.98 8.05
C VAL A 442 -26.18 11.22 8.11
N LYS A 443 -26.20 11.92 9.24
CA LYS A 443 -25.42 13.16 9.43
C LYS A 443 -24.14 12.90 10.21
N GLU A 444 -23.09 13.69 9.97
CA GLU A 444 -21.83 13.57 10.70
C GLU A 444 -21.93 13.87 12.21
N ASP A 445 -22.97 14.59 12.68
CA ASP A 445 -23.23 14.85 14.11
C ASP A 445 -23.85 13.66 14.86
N GLU A 446 -24.28 12.62 14.15
CA GLU A 446 -24.80 11.37 14.73
C GLU A 446 -23.68 10.32 14.95
N LEU A 447 -22.46 10.57 14.47
CA LEU A 447 -21.31 9.64 14.53
C LEU A 447 -20.57 9.71 15.87
N LYS A 448 -20.13 8.54 16.38
CA LYS A 448 -19.64 8.36 17.76
C LYS A 448 -18.33 9.08 18.07
N ASP A 449 -17.31 8.86 17.24
CA ASP A 449 -15.96 9.38 17.39
C ASP A 449 -15.27 9.57 16.01
N ASP A 450 -13.98 9.92 16.01
CA ASP A 450 -13.22 10.15 14.78
C ASP A 450 -12.97 8.87 13.96
N LEU A 451 -13.02 7.68 14.57
CA LEU A 451 -12.91 6.40 13.87
C LEU A 451 -14.24 6.00 13.22
N ASP A 452 -15.37 6.26 13.87
CA ASP A 452 -16.69 6.14 13.24
C ASP A 452 -16.80 7.12 12.05
N ARG A 453 -16.30 8.36 12.17
CA ARG A 453 -16.20 9.31 11.04
C ARG A 453 -15.28 8.84 9.92
N LYS A 454 -14.14 8.22 10.25
CA LYS A 454 -13.21 7.63 9.30
C LYS A 454 -13.90 6.53 8.50
N LEU A 455 -14.50 5.55 9.20
CA LEU A 455 -15.29 4.47 8.60
C LEU A 455 -16.46 4.99 7.74
N PHE A 456 -17.19 6.01 8.21
CA PHE A 456 -18.30 6.65 7.50
C PHE A 456 -17.89 7.21 6.14
N ARG A 457 -16.71 7.84 6.06
CA ARG A 457 -16.19 8.45 4.84
C ARG A 457 -15.62 7.39 3.88
N SER A 458 -14.99 6.36 4.42
CA SER A 458 -14.20 5.40 3.64
C SER A 458 -15.03 4.28 3.02
N LEU A 459 -16.17 3.90 3.61
CA LEU A 459 -17.09 2.92 3.01
C LEU A 459 -17.70 3.39 1.67
N PRO A 460 -18.26 4.61 1.53
CA PRO A 460 -18.72 5.13 0.23
C PRO A 460 -17.64 5.11 -0.84
N GLU A 461 -16.39 5.46 -0.48
CA GLU A 461 -15.26 5.43 -1.40
C GLU A 461 -14.89 4.00 -1.81
N SER A 462 -14.90 3.06 -0.86
CA SER A 462 -14.65 1.63 -1.11
C SER A 462 -15.68 1.05 -2.09
N PHE A 463 -16.97 1.34 -1.87
CA PHE A 463 -18.04 0.93 -2.77
C PHE A 463 -17.91 1.57 -4.16
N HIS A 464 -17.56 2.86 -4.23
CA HIS A 464 -17.39 3.55 -5.51
C HIS A 464 -16.16 3.04 -6.30
N ALA A 465 -15.05 2.76 -5.61
CA ALA A 465 -13.88 2.14 -6.22
C ALA A 465 -14.22 0.75 -6.77
N LEU A 466 -14.90 -0.10 -5.99
CA LEU A 466 -15.30 -1.44 -6.42
C LEU A 466 -16.33 -1.43 -7.57
N GLU A 467 -17.29 -0.50 -7.54
CA GLU A 467 -18.22 -0.26 -8.65
C GLU A 467 -17.48 0.15 -9.93
N THR A 468 -16.46 1.00 -9.81
CA THR A 468 -15.64 1.43 -10.96
C THR A 468 -14.83 0.27 -11.52
N THR A 469 -14.21 -0.55 -10.66
CA THR A 469 -13.56 -1.82 -11.05
C THR A 469 -14.53 -2.72 -11.83
N ALA A 470 -15.76 -2.88 -11.34
CA ALA A 470 -16.77 -3.71 -12.00
C ALA A 470 -17.25 -3.14 -13.36
N ARG A 471 -17.30 -1.82 -13.51
CA ARG A 471 -17.58 -1.16 -14.81
C ARG A 471 -16.43 -1.33 -15.79
N LEU A 472 -15.19 -1.31 -15.32
CA LEU A 472 -14.00 -1.52 -16.15
C LEU A 472 -13.85 -2.99 -16.58
N PHE A 473 -14.13 -3.97 -15.71
CA PHE A 473 -14.24 -5.39 -16.11
C PHE A 473 -15.19 -5.57 -17.30
N ARG A 474 -16.32 -4.86 -17.27
CA ARG A 474 -17.34 -4.83 -18.33
C ARG A 474 -16.81 -4.30 -19.67
N ARG A 475 -15.84 -3.38 -19.66
CA ARG A 475 -15.16 -2.85 -20.86
C ARG A 475 -14.07 -3.81 -21.34
N ILE A 476 -13.24 -4.31 -20.42
CA ILE A 476 -12.17 -5.27 -20.75
C ILE A 476 -12.75 -6.53 -21.35
N ALA A 477 -13.88 -7.04 -20.83
CA ALA A 477 -14.60 -8.20 -21.37
C ALA A 477 -15.15 -8.02 -22.80
N ALA A 478 -15.08 -6.80 -23.36
CA ALA A 478 -15.44 -6.50 -24.74
C ALA A 478 -14.22 -6.38 -25.69
N ILE A 479 -13.01 -6.65 -25.20
CA ILE A 479 -11.77 -6.67 -25.97
C ILE A 479 -11.61 -8.03 -26.67
N ASP A 480 -11.49 -8.02 -28.00
CA ASP A 480 -11.34 -9.24 -28.80
C ASP A 480 -9.95 -9.89 -28.74
N ASP A 481 -8.89 -9.12 -28.43
CA ASP A 481 -7.53 -9.66 -28.30
C ASP A 481 -7.32 -10.28 -26.91
N GLU A 482 -7.12 -11.61 -26.88
CA GLU A 482 -7.04 -12.40 -25.65
C GLU A 482 -5.87 -11.98 -24.74
N ALA A 483 -4.73 -11.55 -25.31
CA ALA A 483 -3.56 -11.15 -24.53
C ALA A 483 -3.79 -9.81 -23.82
N MET A 484 -4.33 -8.82 -24.55
CA MET A 484 -4.71 -7.53 -23.96
C MET A 484 -5.83 -7.70 -22.92
N HIS A 485 -6.86 -8.50 -23.23
CA HIS A 485 -7.94 -8.84 -22.29
C HIS A 485 -7.38 -9.43 -20.99
N ALA A 486 -6.53 -10.48 -21.07
CA ALA A 486 -6.01 -11.16 -19.90
C ALA A 486 -5.11 -10.27 -19.04
N ALA A 487 -4.19 -9.52 -19.68
CA ALA A 487 -3.27 -8.62 -18.98
C ALA A 487 -4.00 -7.49 -18.23
N LEU A 488 -4.94 -6.81 -18.88
CA LEU A 488 -5.72 -5.74 -18.26
C LEU A 488 -6.64 -6.28 -17.15
N MET A 489 -7.29 -7.43 -17.35
CA MET A 489 -8.18 -8.03 -16.37
C MET A 489 -7.44 -8.42 -15.08
N GLU A 490 -6.27 -9.06 -15.19
CA GLU A 490 -5.50 -9.49 -14.01
C GLU A 490 -4.72 -8.35 -13.35
N THR A 491 -4.33 -7.32 -14.11
CA THR A 491 -3.84 -6.04 -13.60
C THR A 491 -4.90 -5.34 -12.74
N LEU A 492 -6.14 -5.26 -13.22
CA LEU A 492 -7.25 -4.59 -12.53
C LEU A 492 -7.81 -5.39 -11.34
N LYS A 493 -7.69 -6.73 -11.37
CA LYS A 493 -7.83 -7.60 -10.19
C LYS A 493 -6.71 -7.42 -9.16
N GLY A 494 -5.71 -6.59 -9.46
CA GLY A 494 -4.62 -6.27 -8.55
C GLY A 494 -3.69 -7.46 -8.27
N ARG A 495 -3.53 -8.42 -9.19
CA ARG A 495 -2.54 -9.51 -8.96
C ARG A 495 -1.13 -8.94 -8.95
N GLU A 496 -0.31 -9.37 -8.00
CA GLU A 496 1.12 -8.99 -7.93
C GLU A 496 1.91 -9.61 -9.11
N GLU A 497 1.77 -10.93 -9.32
CA GLU A 497 2.40 -11.66 -10.41
C GLU A 497 1.57 -11.63 -11.70
N VAL A 498 1.97 -10.80 -12.66
CA VAL A 498 1.36 -10.68 -14.01
C VAL A 498 2.34 -10.94 -15.15
N ALA A 499 3.60 -11.25 -14.84
CA ALA A 499 4.67 -11.49 -15.83
C ALA A 499 4.33 -12.54 -16.92
N PRO A 500 3.50 -13.59 -16.69
CA PRO A 500 3.02 -14.44 -17.77
C PRO A 500 2.22 -13.66 -18.83
N PHE A 501 1.24 -12.87 -18.41
CA PHE A 501 0.37 -12.09 -19.30
C PHE A 501 1.14 -10.98 -20.02
N VAL A 502 2.11 -10.34 -19.35
CA VAL A 502 3.01 -9.37 -20.01
C VAL A 502 3.81 -10.04 -21.13
N ARG A 503 4.30 -11.27 -20.93
CA ARG A 503 4.99 -12.02 -22.00
C ARG A 503 4.07 -12.39 -23.15
N GLU A 504 2.79 -12.67 -22.88
CA GLU A 504 1.78 -12.90 -23.91
C GLU A 504 1.49 -11.62 -24.71
N VAL A 505 1.35 -10.46 -24.06
CA VAL A 505 1.22 -9.14 -24.71
C VAL A 505 2.46 -8.80 -25.55
N VAL A 506 3.68 -8.99 -25.03
CA VAL A 506 4.94 -8.78 -25.77
C VAL A 506 5.04 -9.72 -26.98
N GLY A 507 4.66 -10.99 -26.81
CA GLY A 507 4.63 -11.96 -27.91
C GLY A 507 3.64 -11.53 -28.99
N ARG A 508 2.42 -11.18 -28.59
CA ARG A 508 1.35 -10.72 -29.49
C ARG A 508 1.73 -9.42 -30.21
N ARG A 509 2.32 -8.45 -29.50
CA ARG A 509 2.87 -7.21 -30.07
C ARG A 509 3.86 -7.51 -31.18
N LYS A 510 4.79 -8.46 -30.95
CA LYS A 510 5.76 -8.86 -31.95
C LYS A 510 5.11 -9.49 -33.18
N GLU A 511 4.13 -10.39 -33.00
CA GLU A 511 3.38 -10.97 -34.12
C GLU A 511 2.70 -9.90 -34.97
N VAL A 512 2.00 -8.95 -34.33
CA VAL A 512 1.29 -7.86 -35.01
C VAL A 512 2.26 -6.88 -35.69
N LEU A 513 3.45 -6.66 -35.12
CA LEU A 513 4.53 -5.87 -35.73
C LEU A 513 5.14 -6.57 -36.95
N ASP A 514 5.40 -7.87 -36.87
CA ASP A 514 5.88 -8.67 -38.01
C ASP A 514 4.82 -8.70 -39.13
N GLU A 515 3.52 -8.82 -38.80
CA GLU A 515 2.40 -8.65 -39.74
C GLU A 515 2.36 -7.25 -40.37
N ALA A 516 2.55 -6.19 -39.57
CA ALA A 516 2.56 -4.80 -40.06
C ALA A 516 3.72 -4.56 -41.04
N HIS A 517 4.93 -5.05 -40.75
CA HIS A 517 6.08 -4.93 -41.65
C HIS A 517 5.91 -5.72 -42.96
N LEU A 518 5.23 -6.87 -42.93
CA LEU A 518 4.87 -7.60 -44.15
C LEU A 518 3.87 -6.79 -45.01
N LEU A 519 2.88 -6.16 -44.38
CA LEU A 519 1.94 -5.27 -45.07
C LEU A 519 2.61 -4.00 -45.61
N GLU A 520 3.52 -3.38 -44.86
CA GLU A 520 4.34 -2.24 -45.31
C GLU A 520 5.20 -2.60 -46.53
N THR A 521 5.81 -3.79 -46.52
CA THR A 521 6.60 -4.30 -47.64
C THR A 521 5.73 -4.49 -48.89
N ALA A 522 4.55 -5.12 -48.74
CA ALA A 522 3.59 -5.28 -49.83
C ALA A 522 3.03 -3.93 -50.33
N LEU A 523 2.80 -2.98 -49.44
CA LEU A 523 2.36 -1.62 -49.75
C LEU A 523 3.42 -0.85 -50.56
N ALA A 524 4.70 -1.01 -50.21
CA ALA A 524 5.83 -0.46 -50.94
C ALA A 524 6.01 -1.11 -52.32
N GLU A 525 5.84 -2.43 -52.44
CA GLU A 525 5.84 -3.14 -53.72
C GLU A 525 4.72 -2.65 -54.63
N LYS A 526 3.47 -2.57 -54.12
CA LYS A 526 2.32 -2.06 -54.88
C LYS A 526 2.45 -0.60 -55.27
N LYS A 527 3.10 0.22 -54.45
CA LYS A 527 3.49 1.58 -54.86
C LYS A 527 4.48 1.55 -56.03
N GLY A 528 5.50 0.69 -55.97
CA GLY A 528 6.44 0.49 -57.07
C GLY A 528 5.81 -0.10 -58.34
N ASP A 529 4.69 -0.82 -58.24
CA ASP A 529 3.86 -1.20 -59.41
C ASP A 529 3.19 0.01 -60.04
N LEU A 530 2.52 0.85 -59.22
CA LEU A 530 1.85 2.07 -59.69
C LEU A 530 2.85 3.04 -60.35
N ASP A 531 4.00 3.28 -59.72
CA ASP A 531 5.09 4.11 -60.26
C ASP A 531 5.61 3.56 -61.61
N ARG A 532 5.72 2.22 -61.75
CA ARG A 532 6.11 1.56 -63.01
C ARG A 532 5.05 1.69 -64.09
N MET A 533 3.76 1.58 -63.73
CA MET A 533 2.67 1.78 -64.67
C MET A 533 2.60 3.24 -65.16
N GLU A 534 2.83 4.22 -64.30
CA GLU A 534 2.88 5.62 -64.71
C GLU A 534 4.03 5.88 -65.71
N ALA A 535 5.21 5.29 -65.49
CA ALA A 535 6.31 5.33 -66.46
C ALA A 535 6.00 4.63 -67.80
N GLN A 536 5.23 3.52 -67.78
CA GLN A 536 4.78 2.85 -69.01
C GLN A 536 3.83 3.73 -69.83
N LYS A 537 2.94 4.48 -69.17
CA LYS A 537 2.05 5.45 -69.84
C LYS A 537 2.86 6.53 -70.58
N GLU A 538 3.88 7.09 -69.94
CA GLU A 538 4.81 8.05 -70.59
C GLU A 538 5.59 7.45 -71.76
N GLU A 539 5.87 6.13 -71.74
CA GLU A 539 6.50 5.44 -72.87
C GLU A 539 5.53 5.22 -74.04
N ILE A 540 4.26 4.89 -73.76
CA ILE A 540 3.19 4.79 -74.76
C ILE A 540 2.97 6.15 -75.45
N ASP A 541 2.84 7.24 -74.68
CA ASP A 541 2.71 8.61 -75.22
C ASP A 541 3.88 8.98 -76.16
N ARG A 542 5.12 8.65 -75.76
CA ARG A 542 6.32 8.87 -76.59
C ARG A 542 6.36 7.97 -77.83
N SER A 543 5.76 6.79 -77.79
CA SER A 543 5.63 5.89 -78.94
C SER A 543 4.64 6.46 -79.96
N VAL A 544 3.48 6.92 -79.50
CA VAL A 544 2.43 7.49 -80.37
C VAL A 544 2.91 8.75 -81.10
N GLU A 545 3.64 9.66 -80.46
CA GLU A 545 4.21 10.83 -81.14
C GLU A 545 5.27 10.48 -82.21
N ARG A 546 5.98 9.33 -82.08
CA ARG A 546 6.84 8.81 -83.16
C ARG A 546 6.01 8.32 -84.34
N THR A 547 5.02 7.47 -84.11
CA THR A 547 4.15 6.92 -85.15
C THR A 547 3.40 8.01 -85.93
N LEU A 548 2.99 9.10 -85.27
CA LEU A 548 2.42 10.27 -85.93
C LEU A 548 3.43 11.02 -86.82
N SER A 549 4.69 11.09 -86.40
CA SER A 549 5.75 11.76 -87.17
C SER A 549 6.06 11.03 -88.47
N ASP A 550 5.90 9.70 -88.51
CA ASP A 550 6.12 8.89 -89.72
C ASP A 550 5.10 9.18 -90.84
N VAL A 551 3.92 9.72 -90.51
CA VAL A 551 2.86 10.05 -91.49
C VAL A 551 2.74 11.55 -91.80
N ASP A 552 3.45 12.43 -91.09
CA ASP A 552 3.35 13.90 -91.23
C ASP A 552 3.57 14.34 -92.71
N ILE A 553 4.51 13.72 -93.43
CA ILE A 553 4.78 14.01 -94.85
C ILE A 553 3.60 13.57 -95.75
N MET A 554 2.96 12.44 -95.45
CA MET A 554 1.80 11.96 -96.22
C MET A 554 0.57 12.83 -95.94
N LEU A 555 0.42 13.34 -94.72
CA LEU A 555 -0.63 14.27 -94.32
C LEU A 555 -0.49 15.62 -95.05
N ASP A 556 0.73 16.16 -95.16
CA ASP A 556 1.00 17.39 -95.92
C ASP A 556 0.68 17.22 -97.42
N GLN A 557 1.05 16.08 -98.00
CA GLN A 557 0.74 15.76 -99.41
C GLN A 557 -0.76 15.56 -99.65
N PHE A 558 -1.50 14.99 -98.68
CA PHE A 558 -2.95 14.82 -98.75
C PHE A 558 -3.68 16.17 -98.84
N VAL A 559 -3.35 17.11 -97.93
CA VAL A 559 -3.91 18.46 -97.92
C VAL A 559 -3.59 19.19 -99.24
N THR A 560 -2.32 19.18 -99.65
CA THR A 560 -1.85 19.84 -100.89
C THR A 560 -2.60 19.37 -102.15
N LEU A 561 -2.91 18.07 -102.26
CA LEU A 561 -3.62 17.54 -103.42
C LEU A 561 -5.11 17.91 -103.43
N LYS A 562 -5.77 17.96 -102.27
CA LYS A 562 -7.16 18.43 -102.14
C LYS A 562 -7.29 19.93 -102.50
N GLU A 563 -6.30 20.74 -102.14
CA GLU A 563 -6.24 22.16 -102.54
C GLU A 563 -6.08 22.33 -104.06
N LYS A 564 -5.10 21.64 -104.67
CA LYS A 564 -4.86 21.71 -106.13
C LYS A 564 -6.07 21.27 -106.96
N ALA A 565 -6.75 20.20 -106.55
CA ALA A 565 -7.93 19.71 -107.27
C ALA A 565 -9.06 20.74 -107.33
N ARG A 566 -9.22 21.60 -106.31
CA ARG A 566 -10.22 22.68 -106.28
C ARG A 566 -9.84 23.91 -107.13
N ALA A 567 -8.55 24.10 -107.43
CA ALA A 567 -8.08 25.31 -108.09
C ALA A 567 -8.31 25.30 -109.62
N ILE A 568 -8.22 24.14 -110.27
CA ILE A 568 -8.13 24.04 -111.74
C ILE A 568 -9.44 23.64 -112.45
N GLU A 569 -10.49 23.35 -111.69
CA GLU A 569 -11.79 22.84 -112.17
C GLU A 569 -12.53 23.82 -113.11
N GLY A 570 -12.36 25.13 -112.90
CA GLY A 570 -12.89 26.16 -113.80
C GLY A 570 -12.05 26.36 -115.08
N PRO A 571 -10.74 26.63 -114.97
CA PRO A 571 -9.83 26.81 -116.11
C PRO A 571 -9.84 25.65 -117.12
N GLU A 572 -9.93 24.41 -116.64
CA GLU A 572 -9.96 23.21 -117.50
C GLU A 572 -11.12 23.22 -118.51
N LYS A 573 -12.32 23.60 -118.04
CA LYS A 573 -13.53 23.63 -118.86
C LYS A 573 -13.46 24.65 -120.00
N GLY A 574 -12.77 25.77 -119.80
CA GLY A 574 -12.59 26.80 -120.84
C GLY A 574 -11.76 26.33 -122.03
N LEU A 575 -10.67 25.61 -121.76
CA LEU A 575 -9.77 25.07 -122.78
C LEU A 575 -10.47 24.04 -123.69
N GLN A 576 -11.31 23.18 -123.11
CA GLN A 576 -12.09 22.17 -123.83
C GLN A 576 -12.97 22.81 -124.93
N GLU A 577 -13.63 23.93 -124.63
CA GLU A 577 -14.48 24.61 -125.60
C GLU A 577 -13.67 25.15 -126.78
N SER A 578 -12.47 25.69 -126.50
CA SER A 578 -11.62 26.33 -127.50
C SER A 578 -11.03 25.32 -128.49
N ILE A 579 -10.57 24.16 -128.00
CA ILE A 579 -10.12 23.04 -128.86
C ILE A 579 -11.26 22.60 -129.80
N ASN A 580 -12.45 22.34 -129.24
CA ASN A 580 -13.58 21.82 -130.01
C ASN A 580 -14.08 22.82 -131.09
N ARG A 581 -14.07 24.13 -130.80
CA ARG A 581 -14.42 25.19 -131.79
C ARG A 581 -13.50 25.16 -133.02
N SER A 582 -12.20 25.00 -132.82
CA SER A 582 -11.20 24.98 -133.90
C SER A 582 -11.33 23.76 -134.82
N ILE A 583 -11.62 22.60 -134.24
CA ILE A 583 -11.89 21.35 -134.98
C ILE A 583 -13.12 21.51 -135.89
N GLU A 584 -14.21 22.09 -135.39
CA GLU A 584 -15.46 22.26 -136.13
C GLU A 584 -15.31 23.19 -137.37
N ALA A 585 -14.44 24.20 -137.27
CA ALA A 585 -14.17 25.15 -138.36
C ALA A 585 -13.44 24.49 -139.54
N LEU A 586 -12.53 23.55 -139.26
CA LEU A 586 -11.79 22.77 -140.25
C LEU A 586 -12.71 21.84 -141.05
N GLN A 587 -13.55 21.06 -140.35
CA GLN A 587 -14.45 20.07 -140.95
C GLN A 587 -15.45 20.70 -141.91
N LYS A 588 -16.00 21.88 -141.57
CA LYS A 588 -17.00 22.59 -142.39
C LYS A 588 -16.41 23.28 -143.64
N LYS A 589 -15.14 23.02 -144.00
CA LYS A 589 -14.40 23.55 -145.16
C LYS A 589 -14.46 25.09 -145.27
N LYS A 590 -14.60 25.78 -144.13
CA LYS A 590 -14.64 27.25 -144.04
C LYS A 590 -13.26 27.88 -144.23
N VAL A 591 -12.20 27.15 -143.89
CA VAL A 591 -10.80 27.56 -144.08
C VAL A 591 -10.42 27.49 -145.57
N LYS A 592 -9.93 28.60 -146.14
CA LYS A 592 -9.48 28.70 -147.55
C LYS A 592 -8.09 29.33 -147.64
N ALA A 593 -7.06 28.49 -147.82
CA ALA A 593 -5.67 28.92 -148.00
C ALA A 593 -4.99 28.22 -149.19
N GLY A 594 -3.88 28.80 -149.67
CA GLY A 594 -3.07 28.25 -150.77
C GLY A 594 -1.97 27.29 -150.30
N ASP A 595 -1.36 27.59 -149.16
CA ASP A 595 -0.20 26.94 -148.55
C ASP A 595 -0.48 26.47 -147.10
N LYS A 596 0.51 25.79 -146.49
CA LYS A 596 0.40 25.14 -145.16
C LYS A 596 0.36 26.16 -144.00
N GLU A 597 1.16 27.21 -144.05
CA GLU A 597 1.28 28.15 -142.92
C GLU A 597 0.09 29.11 -142.84
N ALA A 598 -0.44 29.52 -143.99
CA ALA A 598 -1.70 30.25 -144.05
C ALA A 598 -2.87 29.39 -143.53
N TRP A 599 -2.85 28.07 -143.74
CA TRP A 599 -3.87 27.16 -143.22
C TRP A 599 -3.82 27.01 -141.69
N LEU A 600 -2.65 26.76 -141.10
CA LEU A 600 -2.50 26.60 -139.65
C LEU A 600 -2.96 27.84 -138.87
N ARG A 601 -2.61 29.05 -139.35
CA ARG A 601 -3.11 30.31 -138.78
C ARG A 601 -4.62 30.47 -138.92
N ALA A 602 -5.17 30.19 -140.10
CA ALA A 602 -6.61 30.27 -140.34
C ALA A 602 -7.43 29.17 -139.64
N ALA A 603 -6.77 28.22 -138.97
CA ALA A 603 -7.37 27.15 -138.19
C ALA A 603 -7.32 27.39 -136.66
N GLY A 604 -6.80 28.54 -136.19
CA GLY A 604 -6.79 28.92 -134.77
C GLY A 604 -5.81 28.13 -133.88
N VAL A 605 -4.89 27.36 -134.46
CA VAL A 605 -4.03 26.43 -133.70
C VAL A 605 -3.20 27.15 -132.63
N ALA A 606 -2.63 28.32 -132.95
CA ALA A 606 -1.77 29.07 -132.03
C ALA A 606 -2.52 29.61 -130.80
N GLU A 607 -3.80 29.95 -130.93
CA GLU A 607 -4.63 30.48 -129.84
C GLU A 607 -4.94 29.36 -128.84
N VAL A 608 -5.35 28.20 -129.36
CA VAL A 608 -5.59 26.99 -128.55
C VAL A 608 -4.31 26.52 -127.84
N GLN A 609 -3.16 26.53 -128.51
CA GLN A 609 -1.88 26.16 -127.89
C GLN A 609 -1.50 27.08 -126.74
N GLN A 610 -1.86 28.37 -126.79
CA GLN A 610 -1.59 29.33 -125.71
C GLN A 610 -2.45 29.08 -124.46
N GLU A 611 -3.71 28.67 -124.63
CA GLU A 611 -4.59 28.26 -123.52
C GLU A 611 -4.06 27.00 -122.82
N ILE A 612 -3.52 26.02 -123.58
CA ILE A 612 -2.92 24.79 -123.03
C ILE A 612 -1.73 25.14 -122.11
N THR A 613 -0.85 26.05 -122.52
CA THR A 613 0.30 26.46 -121.71
C THR A 613 -0.12 27.15 -120.40
N ALA A 614 -1.19 27.95 -120.43
CA ALA A 614 -1.70 28.62 -119.23
C ALA A 614 -2.20 27.61 -118.18
N LEU A 615 -3.04 26.64 -118.60
CA LEU A 615 -3.57 25.59 -117.72
C LEU A 615 -2.46 24.67 -117.18
N SER A 616 -1.42 24.41 -117.98
CA SER A 616 -0.24 23.63 -117.56
C SER A 616 0.52 24.32 -116.42
N HIS A 617 0.68 25.65 -116.48
CA HIS A 617 1.33 26.41 -115.40
C HIS A 617 0.44 26.50 -114.15
N GLU A 618 -0.88 26.62 -114.28
CA GLU A 618 -1.80 26.76 -113.15
C GLU A 618 -2.02 25.43 -112.39
N SER A 619 -2.06 24.31 -113.11
CA SER A 619 -2.12 22.95 -112.52
C SER A 619 -0.75 22.42 -112.05
N GLY A 620 0.33 22.83 -112.72
CA GLY A 620 1.65 22.21 -112.59
C GLY A 620 1.75 20.84 -113.27
N GLU A 621 0.77 20.46 -114.11
CA GLU A 621 0.77 19.22 -114.90
C GLU A 621 1.25 19.52 -116.34
N GLY A 622 2.02 18.63 -116.95
CA GLY A 622 2.66 18.86 -118.26
C GLY A 622 1.72 18.57 -119.43
N LEU A 623 1.25 19.60 -120.14
CA LEU A 623 0.22 19.46 -121.19
C LEU A 623 0.75 19.52 -122.64
N ASP A 624 2.06 19.48 -122.86
CA ASP A 624 2.69 19.71 -124.18
C ASP A 624 2.15 18.80 -125.30
N SER A 625 1.88 17.52 -125.02
CA SER A 625 1.37 16.58 -126.03
C SER A 625 -0.08 16.85 -126.45
N LEU A 626 -0.82 17.71 -125.73
CA LEU A 626 -2.13 18.22 -126.15
C LEU A 626 -1.95 19.26 -127.27
N ALA A 627 -0.92 20.10 -127.20
CA ALA A 627 -0.62 21.13 -128.18
C ALA A 627 -0.22 20.53 -129.55
N ASP A 628 0.55 19.44 -129.54
CA ASP A 628 0.91 18.68 -130.75
C ASP A 628 -0.32 18.04 -131.43
N LEU A 629 -1.26 17.53 -130.62
CA LEU A 629 -2.48 16.89 -131.11
C LEU A 629 -3.37 17.88 -131.89
N VAL A 630 -3.50 19.11 -131.39
CA VAL A 630 -4.28 20.17 -132.07
C VAL A 630 -3.67 20.54 -133.43
N GLU A 631 -2.35 20.68 -133.56
CA GLU A 631 -1.71 20.97 -134.86
C GLU A 631 -1.93 19.83 -135.87
N ALA A 632 -1.80 18.57 -135.42
CA ALA A 632 -1.98 17.40 -136.28
C ALA A 632 -3.39 17.36 -136.92
N ILE A 633 -4.43 17.72 -136.16
CA ILE A 633 -5.82 17.80 -136.64
C ILE A 633 -5.96 18.87 -137.73
N ALA A 634 -5.37 20.04 -137.56
CA ALA A 634 -5.41 21.10 -138.57
C ALA A 634 -4.72 20.68 -139.89
N LEU A 635 -3.61 19.95 -139.81
CA LEU A 635 -2.87 19.49 -140.99
C LEU A 635 -3.54 18.35 -141.75
N TYR A 636 -4.30 17.49 -141.07
CA TYR A 636 -5.10 16.44 -141.72
C TYR A 636 -6.03 17.04 -142.80
N HIS A 637 -6.84 18.03 -142.43
CA HIS A 637 -7.80 18.65 -143.35
C HIS A 637 -7.14 19.50 -144.45
N TYR A 638 -5.96 20.08 -144.21
CA TYR A 638 -5.20 20.80 -145.24
C TYR A 638 -4.83 19.89 -146.42
N TYR A 639 -4.30 18.70 -146.13
CA TYR A 639 -3.86 17.77 -147.17
C TYR A 639 -5.03 17.13 -147.92
N GLU A 640 -6.16 16.90 -147.25
CA GLU A 640 -7.42 16.48 -147.88
C GLU A 640 -7.85 17.47 -149.00
N MET A 641 -7.86 18.77 -148.69
CA MET A 641 -8.22 19.84 -149.63
C MET A 641 -7.27 19.90 -150.84
N ARG A 642 -5.96 19.68 -150.63
CA ARG A 642 -4.96 19.67 -151.72
C ARG A 642 -5.15 18.50 -152.69
N VAL A 643 -5.52 17.31 -152.21
CA VAL A 643 -5.81 16.15 -153.09
C VAL A 643 -7.01 16.44 -153.99
N ALA A 644 -8.10 16.98 -153.43
CA ALA A 644 -9.33 17.25 -154.17
C ALA A 644 -9.18 18.24 -155.34
N ARG A 645 -8.21 19.16 -155.29
CA ARG A 645 -7.92 20.10 -156.40
C ARG A 645 -7.21 19.47 -157.60
N ILE A 646 -6.53 18.34 -157.45
CA ILE A 646 -5.66 17.76 -158.50
C ILE A 646 -6.46 16.94 -159.52
N ASP A 647 -7.58 16.34 -159.14
CA ASP A 647 -8.29 15.32 -159.93
C ASP A 647 -9.19 15.86 -161.08
N ALA A 648 -8.86 17.03 -161.69
CA ALA A 648 -9.91 17.94 -162.20
C ALA A 648 -9.89 18.50 -163.66
N GLY A 649 -9.03 18.10 -164.63
CA GLY A 649 -9.24 18.56 -166.03
C GLY A 649 -8.10 18.42 -167.08
N GLY A 650 -8.33 18.91 -168.32
CA GLY A 650 -7.35 18.91 -169.42
C GLY A 650 -7.74 19.64 -170.74
N ILE A 651 -6.70 20.00 -171.54
CA ILE A 651 -6.65 20.69 -172.86
C ILE A 651 -7.23 22.13 -172.96
N GLY A 652 -6.32 23.13 -172.89
CA GLY A 652 -6.57 24.53 -173.29
C GLY A 652 -5.44 25.50 -172.86
N SER A 653 -4.71 26.11 -173.81
CA SER A 653 -3.72 27.23 -173.72
C SER A 653 -3.10 27.57 -172.33
N LYS A 654 -1.84 27.24 -171.98
CA LYS A 654 -0.51 27.71 -172.49
C LYS A 654 -0.23 29.23 -172.46
N VAL A 655 0.46 29.66 -171.40
CA VAL A 655 1.60 30.62 -171.26
C VAL A 655 1.95 30.59 -169.75
N VAL A 656 3.12 30.23 -169.18
CA VAL A 656 4.43 29.63 -169.58
C VAL A 656 4.78 28.57 -168.48
N GLY A 657 5.58 27.51 -168.66
CA GLY A 657 6.20 26.94 -169.86
C GLY A 657 7.49 26.11 -169.56
N PHE A 658 7.32 24.82 -169.22
CA PHE A 658 8.36 23.75 -169.10
C PHE A 658 9.28 23.81 -167.86
N ILE A 659 9.63 22.71 -167.16
CA ILE A 659 10.06 21.37 -167.63
C ILE A 659 9.43 20.17 -166.83
N ASN A 660 8.97 19.13 -167.55
CA ASN A 660 8.72 17.70 -167.16
C ASN A 660 7.61 17.22 -166.16
N LYS A 661 6.45 16.86 -166.74
CA LYS A 661 5.74 15.54 -166.69
C LYS A 661 5.36 14.85 -165.33
N LYS A 662 4.04 14.89 -165.01
CA LYS A 662 3.10 13.82 -164.52
C LYS A 662 2.25 14.18 -163.25
N PRO A 663 0.94 14.53 -163.39
CA PRO A 663 0.06 14.91 -162.26
C PRO A 663 -0.11 13.86 -161.15
N ALA A 664 -0.11 12.57 -161.50
CA ALA A 664 -0.38 11.48 -160.54
C ALA A 664 0.61 11.40 -159.35
N ARG A 665 1.81 12.01 -159.47
CA ARG A 665 2.84 11.96 -158.41
C ARG A 665 2.55 12.93 -157.26
N GLU A 666 1.97 14.10 -157.54
CA GLU A 666 1.62 15.08 -156.49
C GLU A 666 0.41 14.62 -155.66
N ARG A 667 -0.62 14.07 -156.31
CA ARG A 667 -1.79 13.47 -155.65
C ARG A 667 -1.37 12.47 -154.56
N LYS A 668 -0.50 11.52 -154.94
CA LYS A 668 0.01 10.48 -154.05
C LYS A 668 0.81 11.02 -152.86
N LYS A 669 1.48 12.18 -153.01
CA LYS A 669 2.24 12.82 -151.92
C LYS A 669 1.30 13.39 -150.85
N PHE A 670 0.27 14.15 -151.25
CA PHE A 670 -0.68 14.74 -150.29
C PHE A 670 -1.58 13.69 -149.64
N GLU A 671 -1.95 12.64 -150.38
CA GLU A 671 -2.75 11.53 -149.85
C GLU A 671 -1.99 10.73 -148.77
N ALA A 672 -0.67 10.55 -148.92
CA ALA A 672 0.18 9.95 -147.88
C ALA A 672 0.30 10.86 -146.64
N LEU A 673 0.54 12.15 -146.82
CA LEU A 673 0.65 13.13 -145.72
C LEU A 673 -0.66 13.29 -144.93
N ARG A 674 -1.83 13.15 -145.58
CA ARG A 674 -3.12 13.10 -144.90
C ARG A 674 -3.20 11.89 -143.95
N ARG A 675 -2.80 10.71 -144.45
CA ARG A 675 -2.90 9.44 -143.71
C ARG A 675 -1.98 9.39 -142.48
N GLU A 676 -0.78 9.97 -142.60
CA GLU A 676 0.17 10.14 -141.49
C GLU A 676 -0.47 10.90 -140.30
N LYS A 677 -1.20 12.00 -140.56
CA LYS A 677 -1.82 12.78 -139.49
C LYS A 677 -3.03 12.10 -138.86
N GLU A 678 -3.79 11.32 -139.65
CA GLU A 678 -4.87 10.47 -139.12
C GLU A 678 -4.38 9.42 -138.12
N GLU A 679 -3.24 8.78 -138.39
CA GLU A 679 -2.65 7.79 -137.48
C GLU A 679 -2.15 8.42 -136.18
N PHE A 680 -1.52 9.61 -136.25
CA PHE A 680 -1.07 10.35 -135.06
C PHE A 680 -2.23 10.76 -134.13
N ILE A 681 -3.34 11.23 -134.71
CA ILE A 681 -4.54 11.62 -133.94
C ILE A 681 -5.12 10.41 -133.21
N LYS A 682 -5.26 9.26 -133.90
CA LYS A 682 -5.78 8.01 -133.30
C LYS A 682 -4.88 7.47 -132.19
N ALA A 683 -3.55 7.63 -132.31
CA ALA A 683 -2.60 7.16 -131.30
C ALA A 683 -2.71 7.93 -129.97
N ASN A 684 -2.91 9.24 -130.02
CA ASN A 684 -2.98 10.10 -128.82
C ASN A 684 -4.39 10.14 -128.18
N ALA A 685 -5.40 9.64 -128.88
CA ALA A 685 -6.80 9.79 -128.48
C ALA A 685 -7.12 9.22 -127.09
N ARG A 686 -6.52 8.08 -126.71
CA ARG A 686 -6.77 7.43 -125.42
C ARG A 686 -6.16 8.17 -124.23
N TYR A 687 -5.03 8.87 -124.42
CA TYR A 687 -4.34 9.58 -123.34
C TYR A 687 -5.11 10.85 -122.93
N TRP A 688 -5.58 11.59 -123.94
CA TRP A 688 -6.37 12.80 -123.77
C TRP A 688 -7.89 12.59 -123.76
N ASN A 689 -8.33 11.33 -123.76
CA ASN A 689 -9.74 10.93 -123.78
C ASN A 689 -10.56 11.53 -124.96
N LEU A 690 -9.89 11.83 -126.08
CA LEU A 690 -10.47 12.35 -127.32
C LEU A 690 -11.34 11.27 -128.00
N GLN A 691 -12.57 11.65 -128.34
CA GLN A 691 -13.53 10.84 -129.08
C GLN A 691 -13.34 11.01 -130.59
N ILE A 692 -13.45 9.91 -131.36
CA ILE A 692 -13.28 9.89 -132.83
C ILE A 692 -14.44 9.12 -133.48
N ASP A 693 -15.20 9.80 -134.33
CA ASP A 693 -16.37 9.24 -135.05
C ASP A 693 -16.02 8.59 -136.40
N PRO A 694 -16.90 7.74 -136.99
CA PRO A 694 -16.63 7.03 -138.24
C PRO A 694 -16.43 7.92 -139.48
N SER A 695 -17.01 9.12 -139.49
CA SER A 695 -16.78 10.18 -140.49
C SER A 695 -15.45 10.93 -140.29
N PHE A 696 -14.68 10.58 -139.26
CA PHE A 696 -13.50 11.27 -138.75
C PHE A 696 -13.80 12.66 -138.15
N GLU A 697 -14.86 12.74 -137.34
CA GLU A 697 -15.13 13.87 -136.44
C GLU A 697 -14.49 13.64 -135.05
N LEU A 698 -14.10 14.70 -134.33
CA LEU A 698 -13.21 14.65 -133.16
C LEU A 698 -13.73 15.55 -132.01
N ARG A 699 -13.76 15.10 -130.74
CA ARG A 699 -14.23 15.88 -129.55
C ARG A 699 -13.58 15.51 -128.20
N PHE A 700 -13.46 16.48 -127.27
CA PHE A 700 -12.93 16.32 -125.90
C PHE A 700 -13.99 16.35 -124.76
N PRO A 701 -13.80 15.63 -123.62
CA PRO A 701 -14.65 15.70 -122.40
C PRO A 701 -14.26 16.82 -121.41
N GLU A 702 -15.09 17.09 -120.41
CA GLU A 702 -14.97 18.29 -119.52
C GLU A 702 -13.97 18.20 -118.35
N ASP A 703 -13.66 17.00 -117.84
CA ASP A 703 -12.97 16.75 -116.55
C ASP A 703 -11.72 15.84 -116.65
N PHE A 704 -11.02 15.93 -117.79
CA PHE A 704 -9.85 15.13 -118.13
C PHE A 704 -8.60 15.32 -117.24
N ILE A 705 -8.53 16.32 -116.36
CA ILE A 705 -7.42 16.60 -115.42
C ILE A 705 -7.84 16.45 -113.95
N VAL A 706 -8.88 17.15 -113.48
CA VAL A 706 -9.28 17.15 -112.04
C VAL A 706 -9.48 15.75 -111.46
N ALA A 707 -10.09 14.83 -112.22
CA ALA A 707 -10.35 13.46 -111.80
C ALA A 707 -9.07 12.67 -111.41
N GLY A 708 -7.90 13.05 -111.94
CA GLY A 708 -6.62 12.46 -111.61
C GLY A 708 -6.07 12.89 -110.24
N LEU A 709 -6.29 14.14 -109.84
CA LEU A 709 -5.79 14.69 -108.57
C LEU A 709 -6.55 14.15 -107.36
N GLN A 710 -7.89 14.07 -107.45
CA GLN A 710 -8.72 13.58 -106.35
C GLN A 710 -8.41 12.12 -105.99
N ARG A 711 -8.17 11.26 -106.99
CA ARG A 711 -7.79 9.85 -106.78
C ARG A 711 -6.47 9.70 -106.00
N ARG A 712 -5.49 10.57 -106.26
CA ARG A 712 -4.19 10.57 -105.57
C ARG A 712 -4.31 11.00 -104.11
N ALA A 713 -5.20 11.93 -103.79
CA ALA A 713 -5.48 12.31 -102.40
C ALA A 713 -6.10 11.16 -101.60
N GLU A 714 -7.08 10.47 -102.19
CA GLU A 714 -7.76 9.35 -101.52
C GLU A 714 -6.82 8.17 -101.20
N GLU A 715 -5.85 7.89 -102.09
CA GLU A 715 -4.79 6.91 -101.82
C GLU A 715 -3.86 7.31 -100.65
N LEU A 716 -3.64 8.60 -100.40
CA LEU A 716 -2.86 9.05 -99.25
C LEU A 716 -3.67 8.93 -97.95
N ARG A 717 -4.96 9.31 -97.95
CA ARG A 717 -5.85 9.12 -96.79
C ARG A 717 -5.80 7.69 -96.29
N ARG A 718 -6.01 6.73 -97.20
CA ARG A 718 -5.98 5.29 -96.86
C ARG A 718 -4.62 4.87 -96.29
N LYS A 719 -3.51 5.29 -96.89
CA LYS A 719 -2.15 4.98 -96.39
C LYS A 719 -1.87 5.56 -95.00
N ILE A 720 -2.34 6.76 -94.70
CA ILE A 720 -2.17 7.37 -93.38
C ILE A 720 -2.90 6.53 -92.33
N THR A 721 -4.18 6.20 -92.56
CA THR A 721 -4.97 5.37 -91.64
C THR A 721 -4.40 3.96 -91.50
N GLU A 722 -4.01 3.31 -92.61
CA GLU A 722 -3.34 2.00 -92.62
C GLU A 722 -2.04 2.02 -91.81
N THR A 723 -1.23 3.08 -91.92
CA THR A 723 0.05 3.19 -91.20
C THR A 723 -0.14 3.44 -89.71
N LEU A 724 -1.03 4.37 -89.34
CA LEU A 724 -1.25 4.75 -87.95
C LEU A 724 -1.90 3.64 -87.11
N PHE A 725 -2.81 2.88 -87.70
CA PHE A 725 -3.60 1.88 -86.98
C PHE A 725 -3.28 0.42 -87.39
N ALA A 726 -2.14 0.18 -88.06
CA ALA A 726 -1.72 -1.14 -88.57
C ALA A 726 -1.80 -2.28 -87.54
N HIS A 727 -1.60 -1.97 -86.26
CA HIS A 727 -1.51 -2.91 -85.15
C HIS A 727 -2.42 -2.56 -83.96
N LEU A 728 -3.32 -1.58 -84.14
CA LEU A 728 -4.22 -1.05 -83.12
C LEU A 728 -5.68 -1.30 -83.51
N PRO A 729 -6.56 -1.74 -82.57
CA PRO A 729 -7.97 -1.91 -82.86
C PRO A 729 -8.65 -0.56 -83.18
N LEU A 730 -9.29 -0.50 -84.36
CA LEU A 730 -10.09 0.63 -84.84
C LEU A 730 -11.57 0.39 -84.49
N ASP A 731 -12.00 0.84 -83.30
CA ASP A 731 -13.40 0.71 -82.86
C ASP A 731 -14.37 1.62 -83.63
N ASP A 732 -13.85 2.71 -84.21
CA ASP A 732 -14.62 3.80 -84.83
C ASP A 732 -13.98 4.21 -86.17
N PRO A 733 -14.09 3.38 -87.23
CA PRO A 733 -13.51 3.69 -88.53
C PRO A 733 -14.14 4.93 -89.16
N GLU A 734 -15.48 5.07 -89.06
CA GLU A 734 -16.23 6.22 -89.61
C GLU A 734 -15.81 7.54 -88.95
N GLY A 735 -15.61 7.54 -87.62
CA GLY A 735 -15.12 8.70 -86.89
C GLY A 735 -13.67 9.07 -87.23
N VAL A 736 -12.81 8.10 -87.58
CA VAL A 736 -11.45 8.37 -88.08
C VAL A 736 -11.48 8.89 -89.52
N GLU A 737 -12.35 8.36 -90.38
CA GLU A 737 -12.57 8.88 -91.73
C GLU A 737 -13.04 10.33 -91.72
N ALA A 738 -13.95 10.69 -90.81
CA ALA A 738 -14.47 12.05 -90.65
C ALA A 738 -13.40 13.09 -90.25
N LEU A 739 -12.29 12.67 -89.62
CA LEU A 739 -11.20 13.60 -89.26
C LEU A 739 -10.55 14.23 -90.49
N PHE A 740 -10.49 13.51 -91.62
CA PHE A 740 -9.83 13.97 -92.85
C PHE A 740 -10.66 14.98 -93.68
N GLU A 741 -11.92 15.23 -93.30
CA GLU A 741 -12.74 16.30 -93.87
C GLU A 741 -12.49 17.66 -93.19
N ALA A 742 -11.75 17.69 -92.07
CA ALA A 742 -11.24 18.94 -91.50
C ALA A 742 -10.09 19.47 -92.37
N GLY A 743 -10.25 20.65 -92.97
CA GLY A 743 -9.31 21.18 -93.97
C GLY A 743 -7.91 21.59 -93.47
N GLU A 744 -7.62 21.47 -92.17
CA GLU A 744 -6.37 21.97 -91.57
C GLU A 744 -5.54 20.85 -90.91
N ARG A 745 -4.28 20.71 -91.35
CA ARG A 745 -3.27 19.74 -90.88
C ARG A 745 -3.23 19.56 -89.35
N GLY A 746 -3.18 20.67 -88.61
CA GLY A 746 -3.01 20.66 -87.15
C GLY A 746 -4.15 19.96 -86.42
N THR A 747 -5.39 20.22 -86.86
CA THR A 747 -6.61 19.63 -86.29
C THR A 747 -6.67 18.13 -86.57
N ILE A 748 -6.33 17.70 -87.79
CA ILE A 748 -6.26 16.28 -88.13
C ILE A 748 -5.22 15.57 -87.24
N ARG A 749 -3.99 16.11 -87.13
CA ARG A 749 -2.90 15.48 -86.36
C ARG A 749 -3.23 15.36 -84.87
N ALA A 750 -3.81 16.38 -84.26
CA ALA A 750 -4.18 16.35 -82.85
C ALA A 750 -5.27 15.31 -82.56
N ALA A 751 -6.32 15.26 -83.38
CA ALA A 751 -7.40 14.29 -83.23
C ALA A 751 -6.94 12.84 -83.47
N LEU A 752 -6.01 12.63 -84.42
CA LEU A 752 -5.38 11.32 -84.62
C LEU A 752 -4.58 10.88 -83.39
N ARG A 753 -3.79 11.79 -82.78
CA ARG A 753 -3.01 11.48 -81.56
C ARG A 753 -3.88 10.99 -80.42
N ASP A 754 -4.93 11.72 -80.08
CA ASP A 754 -5.74 11.40 -78.92
C ASP A 754 -6.50 10.07 -79.12
N ARG A 755 -6.86 9.74 -80.37
CA ARG A 755 -7.39 8.42 -80.77
C ARG A 755 -6.34 7.31 -80.71
N LEU A 756 -5.11 7.55 -81.14
CA LEU A 756 -3.98 6.61 -81.05
C LEU A 756 -3.64 6.27 -79.59
N ASN A 757 -3.49 7.30 -78.73
CA ASN A 757 -3.26 7.13 -77.29
C ASN A 757 -4.39 6.33 -76.64
N GLY A 758 -5.64 6.70 -76.94
CA GLY A 758 -6.82 5.98 -76.46
C GLY A 758 -6.90 4.52 -76.94
N ALA A 759 -6.41 4.20 -78.14
CA ALA A 759 -6.32 2.83 -78.64
C ALA A 759 -5.19 2.03 -77.97
N ALA A 760 -3.99 2.61 -77.86
CA ALA A 760 -2.82 1.95 -77.28
C ALA A 760 -3.00 1.61 -75.80
N LEU A 761 -3.53 2.55 -74.99
CA LEU A 761 -3.81 2.31 -73.57
C LEU A 761 -4.89 1.24 -73.34
N ARG A 762 -5.83 1.07 -74.30
CA ARG A 762 -6.87 0.03 -74.24
C ARG A 762 -6.34 -1.34 -74.71
N GLN A 763 -5.46 -1.39 -75.69
CA GLN A 763 -4.78 -2.63 -76.12
C GLN A 763 -3.99 -3.27 -74.97
N GLU A 764 -3.33 -2.46 -74.15
CA GLU A 764 -2.59 -2.92 -72.96
C GLU A 764 -3.47 -3.15 -71.72
N GLY A 765 -4.77 -2.84 -71.77
CA GLY A 765 -5.68 -2.95 -70.61
C GLY A 765 -5.28 -2.06 -69.43
N PHE A 766 -4.66 -0.90 -69.71
CA PHE A 766 -3.96 -0.09 -68.72
C PHE A 766 -4.86 0.37 -67.57
N THR A 767 -6.03 0.94 -67.89
CA THR A 767 -6.94 1.57 -66.93
C THR A 767 -7.48 0.57 -65.91
N GLU A 768 -7.88 -0.63 -66.35
CA GLU A 768 -8.44 -1.66 -65.46
C GLU A 768 -7.37 -2.18 -64.47
N LYS A 769 -6.15 -2.41 -64.97
CA LYS A 769 -5.01 -2.80 -64.14
C LYS A 769 -4.67 -1.72 -63.11
N TYR A 770 -4.57 -0.46 -63.54
CA TYR A 770 -4.19 0.65 -62.66
C TYR A 770 -5.17 0.82 -61.49
N THR A 771 -6.48 0.84 -61.78
CA THR A 771 -7.53 0.94 -60.74
C THR A 771 -7.46 -0.24 -59.76
N ALA A 772 -7.23 -1.47 -60.23
CA ALA A 772 -7.10 -2.63 -59.35
C ALA A 772 -5.90 -2.52 -58.40
N HIS A 773 -4.75 -2.04 -58.88
CA HIS A 773 -3.57 -1.80 -58.04
C HIS A 773 -3.80 -0.64 -57.04
N GLU A 774 -4.56 0.40 -57.41
CA GLU A 774 -4.91 1.53 -56.53
C GLU A 774 -5.88 1.13 -55.40
N GLU A 775 -6.89 0.30 -55.70
CA GLU A 775 -7.80 -0.28 -54.70
C GLU A 775 -7.05 -1.18 -53.71
N GLU A 776 -6.13 -2.02 -54.21
CA GLU A 776 -5.31 -2.90 -53.39
C GLU A 776 -4.35 -2.11 -52.49
N TYR A 777 -3.67 -1.07 -53.03
CA TYR A 777 -2.85 -0.14 -52.27
C TYR A 777 -3.65 0.55 -51.15
N SER A 778 -4.85 1.04 -51.48
CA SER A 778 -5.74 1.70 -50.51
C SER A 778 -6.28 0.74 -49.43
N LYS A 779 -6.43 -0.55 -49.75
CA LYS A 779 -6.80 -1.60 -48.79
C LYS A 779 -5.63 -1.92 -47.86
N LEU A 780 -4.45 -2.22 -48.41
CA LEU A 780 -3.23 -2.48 -47.63
C LEU A 780 -2.93 -1.30 -46.70
N GLY A 781 -3.03 -0.06 -47.19
CA GLY A 781 -2.80 1.15 -46.40
C GLY A 781 -3.86 1.45 -45.32
N ARG A 782 -4.98 0.71 -45.26
CA ARG A 782 -5.88 0.68 -44.10
C ARG A 782 -5.47 -0.42 -43.12
N GLN A 783 -5.23 -1.63 -43.62
CA GLN A 783 -4.81 -2.77 -42.80
C GLN A 783 -3.49 -2.49 -42.06
N THR A 784 -2.54 -1.78 -42.67
CA THR A 784 -1.30 -1.33 -42.01
C THR A 784 -1.58 -0.39 -40.84
N ARG A 785 -2.52 0.56 -40.99
CA ARG A 785 -2.91 1.49 -39.90
C ARG A 785 -3.61 0.77 -38.77
N GLU A 786 -4.58 -0.09 -39.07
CA GLU A 786 -5.26 -0.94 -38.09
C GLU A 786 -4.26 -1.79 -37.27
N LYS A 787 -3.19 -2.29 -37.91
CA LYS A 787 -2.12 -3.04 -37.23
C LYS A 787 -1.19 -2.15 -36.41
N GLN A 788 -0.84 -0.95 -36.89
CA GLN A 788 -0.03 0.01 -36.14
C GLN A 788 -0.76 0.53 -34.88
N GLU A 789 -2.06 0.82 -34.99
CA GLU A 789 -2.93 1.18 -33.86
C GLU A 789 -2.99 0.03 -32.83
N MET A 790 -3.11 -1.23 -33.29
CA MET A 790 -3.06 -2.41 -32.41
C MET A 790 -1.69 -2.61 -31.72
N VAL A 791 -0.58 -2.33 -32.41
CA VAL A 791 0.76 -2.35 -31.78
C VAL A 791 0.82 -1.33 -30.65
N HIS A 792 0.36 -0.10 -30.87
CA HIS A 792 0.33 0.97 -29.87
C HIS A 792 -0.49 0.55 -28.62
N ALA A 793 -1.70 0.02 -28.82
CA ALA A 793 -2.55 -0.45 -27.73
C ALA A 793 -1.90 -1.57 -26.89
N LEU A 794 -1.13 -2.46 -27.52
CA LEU A 794 -0.36 -3.50 -26.84
C LEU A 794 0.87 -2.95 -26.09
N GLU A 795 1.54 -1.92 -26.64
CA GLU A 795 2.64 -1.21 -25.96
C GLU A 795 2.15 -0.47 -24.71
N GLU A 796 1.03 0.26 -24.82
CA GLU A 796 0.43 0.93 -23.67
C GLU A 796 -0.09 -0.09 -22.64
N THR A 797 -0.61 -1.25 -23.08
CA THR A 797 -1.02 -2.33 -22.16
C THR A 797 0.16 -2.88 -21.36
N GLU A 798 1.33 -3.05 -22.00
CA GLU A 798 2.58 -3.41 -21.33
C GLU A 798 3.00 -2.33 -20.32
N GLU A 799 3.02 -1.05 -20.73
CA GLU A 799 3.38 0.06 -19.84
C GLU A 799 2.40 0.21 -18.65
N VAL A 800 1.09 0.11 -18.87
CA VAL A 800 0.09 0.15 -17.79
C VAL A 800 0.26 -1.00 -16.82
N THR A 801 0.54 -2.20 -17.34
CA THR A 801 0.76 -3.38 -16.51
C THR A 801 2.01 -3.20 -15.63
N ASP A 802 3.11 -2.68 -16.18
CA ASP A 802 4.34 -2.45 -15.42
C ASP A 802 4.26 -1.24 -14.48
N ARG A 803 3.73 -0.09 -14.91
CA ARG A 803 3.63 1.14 -14.09
C ARG A 803 2.73 0.97 -12.86
N THR A 804 1.76 0.05 -12.93
CA THR A 804 0.86 -0.29 -11.81
C THR A 804 1.44 -1.32 -10.83
N PHE A 805 2.61 -1.90 -11.09
CA PHE A 805 3.23 -2.89 -10.20
C PHE A 805 3.32 -2.45 -8.73
N PRO A 806 3.71 -1.19 -8.38
CA PRO A 806 3.74 -0.74 -6.99
C PRO A 806 2.37 -0.83 -6.31
N GLN A 807 1.30 -0.39 -6.96
CA GLN A 807 -0.06 -0.42 -6.43
C GLN A 807 -0.58 -1.86 -6.33
N ARG A 808 -0.27 -2.73 -7.30
CA ARG A 808 -0.58 -4.17 -7.24
C ARG A 808 0.18 -4.88 -6.12
N ARG A 809 1.39 -4.43 -5.78
CA ARG A 809 2.16 -4.97 -4.64
C ARG A 809 1.60 -4.49 -3.30
N GLU A 810 1.42 -3.19 -3.11
CA GLU A 810 0.90 -2.66 -1.85
C GLU A 810 -0.53 -3.14 -1.58
N ILE A 811 -1.43 -3.20 -2.58
CA ILE A 811 -2.79 -3.71 -2.33
C ILE A 811 -2.79 -5.17 -1.82
N ASN A 812 -1.88 -6.03 -2.32
CA ASN A 812 -1.72 -7.39 -1.80
C ASN A 812 -1.13 -7.42 -0.38
N ARG A 813 -0.22 -6.50 -0.06
CA ARG A 813 0.32 -6.33 1.29
C ARG A 813 -0.78 -5.92 2.27
N HIS A 814 -1.58 -4.90 1.92
CA HIS A 814 -2.68 -4.42 2.73
C HIS A 814 -3.76 -5.51 2.94
N TYR A 815 -4.09 -6.29 1.90
CA TYR A 815 -4.96 -7.46 2.06
C TYR A 815 -4.44 -8.52 3.03
N ARG A 816 -3.11 -8.71 3.12
CA ARG A 816 -2.51 -9.63 4.11
C ARG A 816 -2.67 -9.05 5.52
N THR A 817 -2.24 -7.81 5.76
CA THR A 817 -2.38 -7.15 7.07
C THR A 817 -3.83 -7.11 7.55
N PHE A 818 -4.77 -6.76 6.66
CA PHE A 818 -6.21 -6.78 6.91
C PHE A 818 -6.70 -8.16 7.34
N SER A 819 -6.33 -9.20 6.58
CA SER A 819 -6.79 -10.57 6.84
C SER A 819 -6.23 -11.13 8.14
N ASP A 820 -4.94 -10.93 8.39
CA ASP A 820 -4.24 -11.38 9.60
C ASP A 820 -4.79 -10.66 10.84
N THR A 821 -5.10 -9.37 10.73
CA THR A 821 -5.69 -8.58 11.83
C THR A 821 -7.14 -8.98 12.10
N ILE A 822 -7.95 -9.24 11.07
CA ILE A 822 -9.30 -9.80 11.24
C ILE A 822 -9.24 -11.18 11.91
N VAL A 823 -8.27 -12.04 11.59
CA VAL A 823 -8.09 -13.32 12.28
C VAL A 823 -7.74 -13.11 13.75
N ARG A 824 -6.78 -12.23 14.04
CA ARG A 824 -6.33 -11.91 15.41
C ARG A 824 -7.45 -11.38 16.30
N ILE A 825 -8.26 -10.43 15.82
CA ILE A 825 -9.47 -9.94 16.52
C ILE A 825 -10.42 -11.09 16.89
N ASN A 826 -10.62 -12.06 15.99
CA ASN A 826 -11.49 -13.21 16.24
C ASN A 826 -10.88 -14.21 17.23
N GLU A 827 -9.56 -14.39 17.22
CA GLU A 827 -8.84 -15.25 18.17
C GLU A 827 -8.83 -14.64 19.59
N GLU A 828 -8.48 -13.37 19.73
CA GLU A 828 -8.38 -12.69 21.04
C GLU A 828 -9.73 -12.63 21.78
N LYS A 829 -10.83 -12.46 21.04
CA LYS A 829 -12.22 -12.60 21.53
C LYS A 829 -12.50 -13.96 22.19
N THR A 830 -11.72 -14.99 21.88
CA THR A 830 -11.88 -16.34 22.46
C THR A 830 -11.12 -16.50 23.78
N TYR A 831 -9.99 -15.79 23.97
CA TYR A 831 -9.15 -15.88 25.16
C TYR A 831 -9.71 -15.13 26.38
N GLY A 832 -10.46 -14.04 26.16
CA GLY A 832 -11.03 -13.18 27.22
C GLY A 832 -12.36 -13.64 27.82
N LYS A 833 -12.63 -14.95 27.93
CA LYS A 833 -13.93 -15.51 28.38
C LYS A 833 -13.94 -16.14 29.78
N HIS A 834 -12.79 -16.25 30.44
CA HIS A 834 -12.70 -16.93 31.74
C HIS A 834 -11.82 -16.11 32.69
N THR A 835 -12.37 -15.76 33.86
CA THR A 835 -11.61 -15.15 34.96
C THR A 835 -10.50 -16.10 35.40
N ARG A 836 -9.25 -15.63 35.32
CA ARG A 836 -8.07 -16.37 35.79
C ARG A 836 -7.76 -15.95 37.22
N LYS A 837 -7.69 -16.91 38.14
CA LYS A 837 -7.39 -16.67 39.55
C LYS A 837 -6.02 -17.26 39.88
N GLY A 838 -5.04 -16.37 40.07
CA GLY A 838 -3.75 -16.69 40.68
C GLY A 838 -3.82 -16.62 42.20
N LEU A 839 -2.67 -16.53 42.85
CA LEU A 839 -2.55 -16.59 44.31
C LEU A 839 -2.80 -15.23 44.97
N TYR A 840 -2.22 -14.17 44.42
CA TYR A 840 -2.42 -12.79 44.84
C TYR A 840 -3.07 -11.91 43.77
N MET A 841 -3.19 -12.38 42.53
CA MET A 841 -3.90 -11.65 41.47
C MET A 841 -5.05 -12.45 40.88
N THR A 842 -6.10 -11.74 40.48
CA THR A 842 -7.21 -12.27 39.68
C THR A 842 -7.37 -11.38 38.47
N LYS A 843 -7.21 -11.95 37.27
CA LYS A 843 -7.51 -11.27 36.02
C LYS A 843 -8.95 -11.62 35.63
N PHE A 844 -9.82 -10.63 35.71
CA PHE A 844 -11.24 -10.80 35.38
C PHE A 844 -11.43 -11.28 33.92
N GLY A 845 -12.52 -11.97 33.60
CA GLY A 845 -12.68 -12.55 32.26
C GLY A 845 -14.11 -12.83 31.81
N ASP A 846 -15.13 -12.37 32.53
CA ASP A 846 -16.50 -12.29 32.00
C ASP A 846 -16.82 -10.85 31.59
N ILE A 847 -15.99 -10.29 30.72
CA ILE A 847 -16.11 -8.90 30.25
C ILE A 847 -17.33 -8.78 29.33
N ASN A 848 -18.18 -7.77 29.56
CA ASN A 848 -19.11 -7.29 28.54
C ASN A 848 -18.40 -6.27 27.61
N PRO A 849 -17.99 -6.64 26.38
CA PRO A 849 -17.19 -5.75 25.55
C PRO A 849 -17.93 -4.49 25.05
N ARG A 850 -19.23 -4.33 25.35
CA ARG A 850 -19.96 -3.06 25.08
C ARG A 850 -19.39 -1.86 25.83
N ILE A 851 -18.60 -2.08 26.88
CA ILE A 851 -17.89 -0.99 27.57
C ILE A 851 -16.71 -0.44 26.77
N LEU A 852 -16.34 -1.05 25.63
CA LEU A 852 -15.30 -0.51 24.71
C LEU A 852 -15.58 0.95 24.35
N SER A 853 -16.85 1.31 24.20
CA SER A 853 -17.32 2.68 23.97
C SER A 853 -17.06 3.68 25.12
N LEU A 854 -16.65 3.19 26.29
CA LEU A 854 -16.35 3.95 27.51
C LEU A 854 -14.85 3.95 27.86
N ILE A 855 -14.03 3.26 27.06
CA ILE A 855 -12.60 3.07 27.31
C ILE A 855 -11.80 4.02 26.42
N HIS A 856 -11.15 4.98 27.06
CA HIS A 856 -10.13 5.86 26.51
C HIS A 856 -8.80 5.65 27.26
N ASP A 857 -7.74 6.32 26.82
CA ASP A 857 -6.38 6.15 27.37
C ASP A 857 -6.28 6.61 28.83
N ASP A 858 -7.02 7.67 29.19
CA ASP A 858 -7.11 8.23 30.54
C ASP A 858 -8.25 7.64 31.40
N SER A 859 -9.04 6.72 30.85
CA SER A 859 -10.17 6.08 31.55
C SER A 859 -9.72 5.09 32.63
N SER A 860 -10.65 4.81 33.52
CA SER A 860 -10.52 3.98 34.72
C SER A 860 -11.84 3.27 35.04
N LEU A 861 -11.86 2.42 36.07
CA LEU A 861 -13.10 1.83 36.61
C LEU A 861 -14.14 2.89 37.05
N TRP A 862 -13.74 4.14 37.30
CA TRP A 862 -14.67 5.25 37.60
C TRP A 862 -15.58 5.61 36.43
N ASP A 863 -15.10 5.47 35.19
CA ASP A 863 -15.85 5.84 33.99
C ASP A 863 -17.05 4.89 33.76
N LEU A 864 -16.97 3.67 34.32
CA LEU A 864 -18.07 2.70 34.33
C LEU A 864 -19.20 3.05 35.33
N ASP A 865 -19.00 3.98 36.27
CA ASP A 865 -19.97 4.33 37.32
C ASP A 865 -21.25 4.99 36.79
N TRP A 866 -21.21 5.53 35.56
CA TRP A 866 -22.25 6.42 35.03
C TRP A 866 -23.20 5.74 34.03
N GLU A 867 -22.82 4.58 33.51
CA GLU A 867 -23.47 3.88 32.40
C GLU A 867 -24.10 2.55 32.86
N ASP A 868 -25.29 2.21 32.36
CA ASP A 868 -26.01 0.99 32.75
C ASP A 868 -25.25 -0.30 32.39
N ASN A 869 -24.46 -0.27 31.31
CA ASN A 869 -23.59 -1.39 30.94
C ASN A 869 -22.33 -1.44 31.83
N GLY A 870 -21.76 -0.29 32.18
CA GLY A 870 -20.63 -0.19 33.11
C GLY A 870 -20.99 -0.67 34.51
N ARG A 871 -22.13 -0.24 35.06
CA ARG A 871 -22.63 -0.70 36.37
C ARG A 871 -22.84 -2.21 36.45
N LYS A 872 -23.33 -2.84 35.38
CA LYS A 872 -23.47 -4.31 35.32
C LYS A 872 -22.12 -5.03 35.39
N GLU A 873 -21.07 -4.45 34.82
CA GLU A 873 -19.70 -4.97 34.95
C GLU A 873 -19.14 -4.73 36.37
N LEU A 874 -19.38 -3.55 36.94
CA LEU A 874 -19.00 -3.24 38.32
C LEU A 874 -19.71 -4.15 39.32
N ASP A 875 -20.97 -4.53 39.09
CA ASP A 875 -21.71 -5.52 39.89
C ASP A 875 -21.05 -6.92 39.86
N LYS A 876 -20.51 -7.34 38.71
CA LYS A 876 -19.71 -8.59 38.61
C LYS A 876 -18.41 -8.47 39.40
N LEU A 877 -17.76 -7.32 39.38
CA LEU A 877 -16.56 -7.07 40.19
C LEU A 877 -16.88 -7.01 41.68
N VAL A 878 -18.03 -6.46 42.10
CA VAL A 878 -18.51 -6.55 43.49
C VAL A 878 -18.72 -8.02 43.89
N ALA A 879 -19.32 -8.84 43.03
CA ALA A 879 -19.45 -10.28 43.29
C ALA A 879 -18.08 -10.95 43.46
N GLU A 880 -17.11 -10.66 42.58
CA GLU A 880 -15.74 -11.18 42.66
C GLU A 880 -15.01 -10.71 43.92
N ILE A 881 -15.14 -9.43 44.34
CA ILE A 881 -14.65 -8.92 45.63
C ILE A 881 -15.23 -9.73 46.79
N THR A 882 -16.54 -9.97 46.80
CA THR A 882 -17.23 -10.72 47.87
C THR A 882 -16.90 -12.23 47.90
N GLY A 883 -16.41 -12.79 46.80
CA GLY A 883 -15.80 -14.12 46.79
C GLY A 883 -14.37 -14.09 47.33
N THR A 884 -13.56 -13.17 46.81
CA THR A 884 -12.10 -13.21 46.95
C THR A 884 -11.57 -12.76 48.30
N TYR A 885 -12.24 -11.86 49.03
CA TYR A 885 -11.78 -11.48 50.38
C TYR A 885 -11.73 -12.67 51.35
N LYS A 886 -12.55 -13.70 51.14
CA LYS A 886 -12.59 -14.89 51.99
C LYS A 886 -11.29 -15.69 51.92
N HIS A 887 -10.60 -15.64 50.78
CA HIS A 887 -9.29 -16.28 50.59
C HIS A 887 -8.14 -15.52 51.26
N LEU A 888 -8.32 -14.24 51.63
CA LEU A 888 -7.34 -13.50 52.44
C LEU A 888 -7.35 -13.92 53.93
N ILE A 889 -8.40 -14.61 54.37
CA ILE A 889 -8.59 -15.04 55.77
C ILE A 889 -8.30 -16.55 55.85
N ASP A 890 -7.09 -16.90 55.43
CA ASP A 890 -6.58 -18.27 55.38
C ASP A 890 -5.24 -18.37 56.12
N ASN A 891 -5.06 -19.47 56.86
CA ASN A 891 -3.85 -19.70 57.68
C ASN A 891 -2.57 -19.69 56.83
N TYR A 892 -2.60 -20.33 55.66
CA TYR A 892 -1.44 -20.49 54.79
C TYR A 892 -1.05 -19.15 54.16
N LYS A 893 -2.01 -18.44 53.56
CA LYS A 893 -1.80 -17.08 52.99
C LYS A 893 -1.29 -16.08 54.01
N LEU A 894 -1.84 -16.09 55.23
CA LEU A 894 -1.40 -15.19 56.30
C LEU A 894 -0.11 -15.66 56.99
N GLY A 895 0.40 -16.87 56.68
CA GLY A 895 1.64 -17.38 57.27
C GLY A 895 1.52 -17.61 58.78
N ILE A 896 0.32 -17.88 59.28
CA ILE A 896 0.01 -18.14 60.68
C ILE A 896 -0.41 -19.59 60.88
N HIS A 897 -0.15 -20.16 62.04
CA HIS A 897 -0.53 -21.56 62.28
C HIS A 897 -2.04 -21.68 62.50
N ASN A 898 -2.62 -20.78 63.32
CA ASN A 898 -4.05 -20.77 63.61
C ASN A 898 -4.60 -19.33 63.65
N LEU A 899 -5.72 -19.09 62.95
CA LEU A 899 -6.55 -17.89 63.11
C LEU A 899 -7.16 -17.74 64.52
N MET A 900 -7.33 -18.85 65.24
CA MET A 900 -7.94 -18.93 66.56
C MET A 900 -7.35 -20.12 67.33
N VAL A 901 -6.95 -19.92 68.59
CA VAL A 901 -6.34 -21.00 69.40
C VAL A 901 -7.27 -21.36 70.57
N PRO A 902 -7.77 -22.62 70.67
CA PRO A 902 -8.59 -23.06 71.79
C PRO A 902 -7.74 -23.25 73.05
N ILE A 903 -8.07 -22.52 74.12
CA ILE A 903 -7.35 -22.58 75.40
C ILE A 903 -8.02 -23.59 76.34
N SER A 904 -9.36 -23.52 76.43
CA SER A 904 -10.19 -24.42 77.23
C SER A 904 -11.50 -24.71 76.49
N ALA A 905 -12.44 -25.40 77.13
CA ALA A 905 -13.77 -25.62 76.56
C ALA A 905 -14.59 -24.33 76.35
N THR A 906 -14.20 -23.21 77.00
CA THR A 906 -14.92 -21.93 76.96
C THR A 906 -14.05 -20.72 76.63
N GLU A 907 -12.73 -20.82 76.80
CA GLU A 907 -11.79 -19.73 76.49
C GLU A 907 -10.96 -20.07 75.23
N ARG A 908 -10.76 -19.05 74.40
CA ARG A 908 -9.96 -19.08 73.18
C ARG A 908 -9.15 -17.79 73.06
N TRP A 909 -8.01 -17.88 72.39
CA TRP A 909 -7.32 -16.73 71.84
C TRP A 909 -7.80 -16.49 70.41
N ASN A 910 -7.88 -15.22 70.04
CA ASN A 910 -8.26 -14.66 68.75
C ASN A 910 -7.38 -13.45 68.46
N PHE A 911 -7.44 -12.87 67.26
CA PHE A 911 -6.81 -11.58 66.99
C PHE A 911 -7.44 -10.46 67.84
N GLY A 912 -6.67 -9.41 68.11
CA GLY A 912 -7.12 -8.28 68.92
C GLY A 912 -8.06 -7.35 68.14
N LYS A 913 -7.66 -6.96 66.94
CA LYS A 913 -8.45 -6.20 65.96
C LYS A 913 -8.05 -6.60 64.54
N VAL A 914 -8.96 -6.44 63.58
CA VAL A 914 -8.69 -6.67 62.15
C VAL A 914 -9.28 -5.59 61.24
N GLY A 915 -8.67 -5.41 60.09
CA GLY A 915 -9.13 -4.50 59.04
C GLY A 915 -9.22 -5.22 57.70
N LEU A 916 -10.30 -4.96 56.97
CA LEU A 916 -10.41 -5.29 55.55
C LEU A 916 -10.52 -3.98 54.77
N ILE A 917 -9.58 -3.72 53.87
CA ILE A 917 -9.56 -2.54 53.02
C ILE A 917 -9.87 -2.98 51.59
N VAL A 918 -10.81 -2.29 50.94
CA VAL A 918 -11.12 -2.47 49.52
C VAL A 918 -10.91 -1.13 48.82
N ALA A 919 -9.83 -1.05 48.05
CA ALA A 919 -9.44 0.13 47.28
C ALA A 919 -9.86 -0.05 45.82
N SER A 920 -10.59 0.91 45.25
CA SER A 920 -11.05 0.87 43.84
C SER A 920 -11.33 2.27 43.31
N PRO A 921 -10.95 2.62 42.07
CA PRO A 921 -11.21 3.95 41.51
C PRO A 921 -12.71 4.24 41.32
N SER A 922 -13.53 3.19 41.24
CA SER A 922 -14.99 3.26 41.16
C SER A 922 -15.60 3.67 42.50
N ASP A 923 -16.28 4.81 42.49
CA ASP A 923 -17.11 5.27 43.60
C ASP A 923 -18.33 4.35 43.79
N TYR A 924 -18.85 3.76 42.70
CA TYR A 924 -19.93 2.78 42.76
C TYR A 924 -19.53 1.51 43.53
N ILE A 925 -18.35 0.95 43.27
CA ILE A 925 -17.80 -0.18 44.02
C ILE A 925 -17.59 0.23 45.49
N ALA A 926 -16.92 1.35 45.75
CA ALA A 926 -16.65 1.81 47.11
C ALA A 926 -17.93 1.99 47.94
N ARG A 927 -18.97 2.62 47.39
CA ARG A 927 -20.28 2.80 48.04
C ARG A 927 -21.04 1.48 48.20
N THR A 928 -20.96 0.57 47.23
CA THR A 928 -21.66 -0.73 47.29
C THR A 928 -21.05 -1.64 48.35
N ILE A 929 -19.71 -1.71 48.42
CA ILE A 929 -18.98 -2.47 49.44
C ILE A 929 -19.21 -1.85 50.84
N ALA A 930 -19.23 -0.51 50.96
CA ALA A 930 -19.55 0.17 52.22
C ALA A 930 -21.05 0.16 52.61
N SER A 931 -21.93 -0.43 51.78
CA SER A 931 -23.36 -0.46 52.07
C SER A 931 -23.72 -1.50 53.14
N ALA A 932 -24.74 -1.22 53.97
CA ALA A 932 -25.23 -2.16 54.99
C ALA A 932 -25.67 -3.54 54.45
N ARG A 933 -25.95 -3.66 53.14
CA ARG A 933 -26.28 -4.96 52.51
C ARG A 933 -25.05 -5.86 52.35
N VAL A 934 -23.90 -5.27 52.02
CA VAL A 934 -22.67 -6.01 51.65
C VAL A 934 -21.62 -5.89 52.75
N GLY A 935 -21.35 -4.67 53.22
CA GLY A 935 -20.33 -4.39 54.22
C GLY A 935 -20.64 -5.00 55.59
N ASP A 936 -21.88 -4.88 56.08
CA ASP A 936 -22.27 -5.50 57.36
C ASP A 936 -22.24 -7.02 57.28
N LEU A 937 -22.56 -7.60 56.12
CA LEU A 937 -22.44 -9.04 55.87
C LEU A 937 -20.98 -9.48 55.92
N MET A 938 -20.09 -8.81 55.17
CA MET A 938 -18.65 -9.10 55.17
C MET A 938 -18.06 -8.95 56.58
N THR A 939 -18.36 -7.85 57.27
CA THR A 939 -17.88 -7.56 58.63
C THR A 939 -18.40 -8.59 59.63
N ARG A 940 -19.66 -9.05 59.52
CA ARG A 940 -20.20 -10.14 60.34
C ARG A 940 -19.47 -11.46 60.07
N GLU A 941 -19.29 -11.84 58.81
CA GLU A 941 -18.57 -13.07 58.46
C GLU A 941 -17.11 -13.04 58.98
N VAL A 942 -16.42 -11.90 58.87
CA VAL A 942 -15.07 -11.71 59.45
C VAL A 942 -15.08 -11.88 60.97
N ASN A 943 -16.02 -11.24 61.67
CA ASN A 943 -16.18 -11.39 63.13
C ASN A 943 -16.46 -12.85 63.54
N GLU A 944 -17.28 -13.58 62.77
CA GLU A 944 -17.63 -14.98 63.02
C GLU A 944 -16.45 -15.92 62.77
N THR A 945 -15.77 -15.81 61.63
CA THR A 945 -14.60 -16.63 61.26
C THR A 945 -13.46 -16.50 62.27
N LEU A 946 -13.21 -15.30 62.76
CA LEU A 946 -12.13 -15.01 63.72
C LEU A 946 -12.58 -15.07 65.19
N ALA A 947 -13.89 -15.22 65.42
CA ALA A 947 -14.55 -15.12 66.72
C ALA A 947 -14.06 -13.94 67.58
N LEU A 948 -14.08 -12.73 67.02
CA LEU A 948 -13.68 -11.51 67.73
C LEU A 948 -14.60 -11.21 68.92
N ARG A 949 -14.11 -10.44 69.91
CA ARG A 949 -14.85 -10.26 71.18
C ARG A 949 -15.97 -9.22 71.05
N ASN A 950 -15.70 -8.11 70.36
CA ASN A 950 -16.66 -7.08 70.05
C ASN A 950 -16.86 -7.00 68.53
N ILE A 951 -18.09 -6.69 68.09
CA ILE A 951 -18.39 -6.49 66.67
C ILE A 951 -17.57 -5.34 66.04
N ASN A 952 -17.13 -4.39 66.86
CA ASN A 952 -16.29 -3.24 66.50
C ASN A 952 -14.78 -3.57 66.45
N ASP A 953 -14.37 -4.80 66.79
CA ASP A 953 -12.96 -5.22 66.69
C ASP A 953 -12.58 -5.55 65.23
N SER A 954 -13.54 -5.61 64.30
CA SER A 954 -13.29 -5.60 62.86
C SER A 954 -13.84 -4.33 62.20
N ARG A 955 -13.18 -3.85 61.14
CA ARG A 955 -13.70 -2.75 60.32
C ARG A 955 -13.40 -2.98 58.84
N LEU A 956 -14.41 -2.71 58.00
CA LEU A 956 -14.30 -2.58 56.56
C LEU A 956 -14.05 -1.11 56.20
N VAL A 957 -13.08 -0.85 55.31
CA VAL A 957 -12.70 0.50 54.85
C VAL A 957 -12.62 0.53 53.33
N THR A 958 -13.03 1.64 52.70
CA THR A 958 -12.94 1.83 51.25
C THR A 958 -12.39 3.21 50.88
N HIS A 959 -11.53 3.26 49.86
CA HIS A 959 -11.00 4.49 49.27
C HIS A 959 -10.76 4.31 47.76
N ASN A 960 -10.62 5.43 47.06
CA ASN A 960 -10.60 5.46 45.59
C ASN A 960 -9.21 5.70 44.98
N HIS A 961 -8.19 5.03 45.52
CA HIS A 961 -6.80 5.19 45.07
C HIS A 961 -6.14 3.81 44.88
N THR A 962 -6.04 3.41 43.61
CA THR A 962 -5.31 2.25 43.08
C THR A 962 -4.89 2.58 41.63
N ARG A 963 -4.32 1.63 40.89
CA ARG A 963 -4.20 1.77 39.42
C ARG A 963 -5.60 1.84 38.76
N PRO A 964 -5.73 2.53 37.60
CA PRO A 964 -7.03 2.84 36.98
C PRO A 964 -7.98 1.65 36.78
N TRP A 965 -7.43 0.45 36.55
CA TRP A 965 -8.19 -0.77 36.26
C TRP A 965 -7.94 -1.91 37.27
N GLU A 966 -7.45 -1.57 38.46
CA GLU A 966 -7.22 -2.53 39.55
C GLU A 966 -8.08 -2.22 40.78
N ILE A 967 -8.61 -3.27 41.40
CA ILE A 967 -9.20 -3.25 42.73
C ILE A 967 -8.26 -3.99 43.68
N ALA A 968 -7.80 -3.35 44.73
CA ALA A 968 -6.96 -3.99 45.74
C ALA A 968 -7.77 -4.31 47.00
N LEU A 969 -7.73 -5.57 47.42
CA LEU A 969 -8.20 -6.04 48.71
C LEU A 969 -6.98 -6.21 49.63
N THR A 970 -7.06 -5.76 50.87
CA THR A 970 -6.01 -5.97 51.87
C THR A 970 -6.63 -6.36 53.19
N PHE A 971 -6.18 -7.47 53.76
CA PHE A 971 -6.58 -7.91 55.09
C PHE A 971 -5.42 -7.72 56.07
N VAL A 972 -5.72 -7.20 57.25
CA VAL A 972 -4.76 -6.88 58.31
C VAL A 972 -5.29 -7.44 59.63
N ALA A 973 -4.47 -8.16 60.39
CA ALA A 973 -4.84 -8.71 61.70
C ALA A 973 -3.78 -8.44 62.77
N SER A 974 -4.21 -7.87 63.91
CA SER A 974 -3.33 -7.32 64.95
C SER A 974 -3.35 -8.10 66.26
N ALA A 975 -2.27 -7.96 67.03
CA ALA A 975 -1.99 -8.66 68.27
C ALA A 975 -1.72 -10.17 68.11
N SER A 976 -0.90 -10.53 67.10
CA SER A 976 -0.26 -11.85 66.99
C SER A 976 1.03 -11.92 67.82
N PHE A 977 1.48 -13.13 68.11
CA PHE A 977 2.70 -13.45 68.88
C PHE A 977 3.60 -14.41 68.09
N LEU A 978 4.89 -14.50 68.49
CA LEU A 978 5.93 -15.20 67.73
C LEU A 978 5.59 -16.66 67.44
N ASP A 979 5.14 -17.40 68.45
CA ASP A 979 4.80 -18.83 68.35
C ASP A 979 3.62 -19.14 67.42
N ASN A 980 2.84 -18.16 66.94
CA ASN A 980 1.79 -18.39 65.93
C ASN A 980 2.27 -18.18 64.48
N ILE A 981 3.53 -17.80 64.25
CA ILE A 981 4.09 -17.62 62.90
C ILE A 981 4.40 -18.99 62.30
N SER A 982 3.65 -19.40 61.26
CA SER A 982 3.71 -20.77 60.71
C SER A 982 5.10 -21.16 60.17
N PRO A 983 5.82 -20.31 59.38
CA PRO A 983 7.17 -20.65 58.91
C PRO A 983 8.21 -20.92 60.01
N LEU A 984 8.02 -20.35 61.21
CA LEU A 984 8.89 -20.60 62.36
C LEU A 984 8.70 -22.03 62.90
N ILE A 985 7.44 -22.47 63.03
CA ILE A 985 7.07 -23.68 63.78
C ILE A 985 6.76 -24.91 62.90
N ALA A 986 6.74 -24.74 61.57
CA ALA A 986 6.56 -25.85 60.64
C ALA A 986 7.67 -26.91 60.79
N GLY A 987 7.37 -28.18 60.52
CA GLY A 987 8.39 -29.25 60.50
C GLY A 987 9.39 -29.00 59.35
N GLY A 988 10.69 -28.98 59.65
CA GLY A 988 11.71 -28.49 58.72
C GLY A 988 11.71 -26.96 58.51
N GLY A 989 10.94 -26.21 59.31
CA GLY A 989 10.88 -24.75 59.31
C GLY A 989 11.96 -24.09 60.15
N TYR A 990 11.88 -22.77 60.32
CA TYR A 990 13.03 -22.00 60.80
C TYR A 990 13.53 -22.39 62.19
N TRP A 991 12.65 -22.84 63.10
CA TRP A 991 13.05 -23.24 64.44
C TRP A 991 14.01 -24.44 64.44
N GLU A 992 13.84 -25.40 63.53
CA GLU A 992 14.72 -26.58 63.48
C GLU A 992 16.14 -26.22 63.04
N ILE A 993 16.27 -25.25 62.14
CA ILE A 993 17.58 -24.70 61.72
C ILE A 993 18.17 -23.83 62.83
N TYR A 994 17.34 -23.03 63.50
CA TYR A 994 17.74 -22.20 64.63
C TYR A 994 18.24 -23.04 65.81
N GLU A 995 17.53 -24.07 66.26
CA GLU A 995 17.94 -24.88 67.41
C GLU A 995 19.34 -25.49 67.24
N LYS A 996 19.69 -25.90 66.00
CA LYS A 996 21.00 -26.44 65.64
C LYS A 996 22.11 -25.37 65.54
N ASN A 997 21.77 -24.12 65.24
CA ASN A 997 22.71 -23.06 64.87
C ASN A 997 22.58 -21.76 65.69
N ARG A 998 21.81 -21.76 66.77
CA ARG A 998 21.46 -20.56 67.57
C ARG A 998 22.64 -19.80 68.15
N ASP A 999 23.78 -20.46 68.29
CA ASP A 999 25.02 -19.84 68.80
C ASP A 999 25.93 -19.29 67.66
N ASN A 1000 25.52 -19.36 66.38
CA ASN A 1000 26.28 -18.79 65.27
C ASN A 1000 26.19 -17.26 65.25
N ILE A 1001 27.21 -16.60 65.82
CA ILE A 1001 27.24 -15.15 66.03
C ILE A 1001 27.07 -14.31 64.75
N LEU A 1002 27.42 -14.83 63.57
CA LEU A 1002 27.29 -14.08 62.31
C LEU A 1002 25.83 -13.82 61.90
N HIS A 1003 24.88 -14.52 62.54
CA HIS A 1003 23.44 -14.37 62.34
C HIS A 1003 22.75 -13.50 63.40
N HIS A 1004 23.46 -13.05 64.45
CA HIS A 1004 22.94 -12.14 65.48
C HIS A 1004 23.28 -10.68 65.19
N VAL A 1005 22.55 -9.75 65.82
CA VAL A 1005 22.84 -8.29 65.80
C VAL A 1005 22.45 -7.59 67.11
N LEU A 1006 21.49 -8.11 67.86
CA LEU A 1006 21.03 -7.54 69.12
C LEU A 1006 22.07 -7.77 70.23
N LEU A 1007 22.26 -6.76 71.09
CA LEU A 1007 23.28 -6.70 72.16
C LEU A 1007 24.76 -6.84 71.75
N MET A 1008 25.10 -7.08 70.47
CA MET A 1008 26.51 -7.25 70.05
C MET A 1008 27.42 -6.04 70.33
N HIS A 1009 26.83 -4.84 70.38
CA HIS A 1009 27.50 -3.59 70.76
C HIS A 1009 27.81 -3.47 72.27
N GLU A 1010 27.35 -4.44 73.06
CA GLU A 1010 27.69 -4.67 74.48
C GLU A 1010 28.53 -5.94 74.69
N GLY A 1011 29.04 -6.56 73.62
CA GLY A 1011 29.79 -7.83 73.73
C GLY A 1011 28.92 -9.05 74.04
N LYS A 1012 27.61 -8.98 73.76
CA LYS A 1012 26.64 -10.06 74.07
C LYS A 1012 25.78 -10.43 72.87
N TYR A 1013 25.07 -11.55 72.98
CA TYR A 1013 23.95 -11.94 72.10
C TYR A 1013 22.88 -12.66 72.94
N ILE A 1014 21.75 -12.98 72.33
CA ILE A 1014 20.65 -13.70 73.01
C ILE A 1014 20.36 -15.03 72.30
N THR A 1015 19.92 -16.03 73.06
CA THR A 1015 19.31 -17.25 72.51
C THR A 1015 17.99 -17.54 73.21
N ARG A 1016 16.89 -17.58 72.46
CA ARG A 1016 15.64 -18.21 72.89
C ARG A 1016 15.86 -19.72 73.09
N GLU A 1017 15.42 -20.25 74.23
CA GLU A 1017 15.65 -21.64 74.63
C GLU A 1017 14.58 -22.61 74.13
N ARG A 1018 13.30 -22.19 74.06
CA ARG A 1018 12.18 -23.04 73.60
C ARG A 1018 11.09 -22.25 72.89
N LEU A 1019 10.32 -22.93 72.05
CA LEU A 1019 8.97 -22.51 71.69
C LEU A 1019 8.00 -22.75 72.86
N LEU A 1020 6.93 -21.96 72.89
CA LEU A 1020 5.76 -22.20 73.73
C LEU A 1020 4.79 -23.13 72.98
N ASP A 1021 4.03 -23.94 73.71
CA ASP A 1021 2.85 -24.56 73.11
C ASP A 1021 1.83 -23.45 72.74
N LEU A 1022 1.14 -23.59 71.61
CA LEU A 1022 0.19 -22.56 71.14
C LEU A 1022 -0.89 -22.20 72.18
N LYS A 1023 -1.31 -23.16 73.03
CA LYS A 1023 -2.25 -22.91 74.12
C LYS A 1023 -1.61 -22.15 75.28
N GLU A 1024 -0.34 -22.41 75.60
CA GLU A 1024 0.44 -21.65 76.59
C GLU A 1024 0.63 -20.20 76.10
N ALA A 1025 1.09 -20.03 74.85
CA ALA A 1025 1.23 -18.73 74.18
C ALA A 1025 -0.09 -17.94 74.12
N GLY A 1026 -1.19 -18.62 73.73
CA GLY A 1026 -2.53 -18.04 73.68
C GLY A 1026 -3.05 -17.62 75.06
N GLN A 1027 -2.74 -18.38 76.12
CA GLN A 1027 -3.05 -18.01 77.51
C GLN A 1027 -2.32 -16.73 77.92
N LEU A 1028 -1.00 -16.66 77.69
CA LEU A 1028 -0.19 -15.49 78.00
C LEU A 1028 -0.69 -14.25 77.24
N SER A 1029 -0.93 -14.36 75.93
CA SER A 1029 -1.52 -13.26 75.15
C SER A 1029 -2.91 -12.85 75.66
N ASN A 1030 -3.75 -13.79 76.10
CA ASN A 1030 -5.05 -13.45 76.72
C ASN A 1030 -4.93 -12.78 78.09
N LEU A 1031 -3.87 -13.05 78.88
CA LEU A 1031 -3.58 -12.34 80.13
C LEU A 1031 -3.07 -10.93 79.85
N GLU A 1032 -2.18 -10.78 78.87
CA GLU A 1032 -1.67 -9.48 78.42
C GLU A 1032 -2.79 -8.56 77.89
N LYS A 1033 -3.72 -9.13 77.10
CA LYS A 1033 -4.94 -8.44 76.66
C LYS A 1033 -5.86 -8.02 77.81
N LYS A 1034 -5.81 -8.71 78.97
CA LYS A 1034 -6.54 -8.34 80.20
C LYS A 1034 -5.79 -7.30 81.06
N GLY A 1035 -4.59 -6.88 80.64
CA GLY A 1035 -3.77 -5.86 81.31
C GLY A 1035 -2.68 -6.40 82.24
N THR A 1036 -2.47 -7.72 82.31
CA THR A 1036 -1.38 -8.32 83.08
C THR A 1036 -0.04 -8.07 82.38
N ASN A 1037 0.97 -7.58 83.10
CA ASN A 1037 2.34 -7.58 82.59
C ASN A 1037 2.88 -9.01 82.59
N ILE A 1038 3.33 -9.49 81.43
CA ILE A 1038 3.90 -10.84 81.25
C ILE A 1038 5.35 -10.80 80.77
N SER A 1039 5.96 -9.63 80.61
CA SER A 1039 7.28 -9.50 79.99
C SER A 1039 8.37 -10.30 80.71
N ASP A 1040 8.35 -10.38 82.05
CA ASP A 1040 9.30 -11.21 82.80
C ASP A 1040 9.22 -12.70 82.41
N VAL A 1041 7.99 -13.23 82.24
CA VAL A 1041 7.73 -14.63 81.83
C VAL A 1041 8.20 -14.90 80.40
N ILE A 1042 8.12 -13.91 79.52
CA ILE A 1042 8.65 -14.01 78.15
C ILE A 1042 10.18 -13.92 78.15
N LEU A 1043 10.77 -13.06 79.00
CA LEU A 1043 12.22 -12.93 79.14
C LEU A 1043 12.89 -14.18 79.73
N GLU A 1044 12.19 -14.94 80.59
CA GLU A 1044 12.64 -16.26 81.07
C GLU A 1044 12.84 -17.30 79.94
N LEU A 1045 12.32 -17.07 78.73
CA LEU A 1045 12.58 -17.91 77.56
C LEU A 1045 13.95 -17.64 76.90
N TYR A 1046 14.70 -16.64 77.37
CA TYR A 1046 15.92 -16.15 76.73
C TYR A 1046 17.15 -16.20 77.64
N THR A 1047 18.23 -16.75 77.12
CA THR A 1047 19.57 -16.66 77.72
C THR A 1047 20.35 -15.52 77.06
N VAL A 1048 20.96 -14.64 77.86
CA VAL A 1048 21.95 -13.65 77.38
C VAL A 1048 23.34 -14.26 77.55
N LYS A 1049 24.13 -14.28 76.47
CA LYS A 1049 25.48 -14.88 76.40
C LYS A 1049 26.52 -13.87 75.98
N GLY A 1050 27.78 -14.03 76.40
CA GLY A 1050 28.91 -13.25 75.88
C GLY A 1050 29.33 -13.72 74.49
N ILE A 1051 29.73 -12.82 73.59
CA ILE A 1051 30.03 -13.19 72.18
C ILE A 1051 31.14 -14.23 72.02
N ARG A 1052 32.07 -14.36 72.98
CA ARG A 1052 33.11 -15.40 72.97
C ARG A 1052 32.58 -16.81 73.27
N GLU A 1053 31.38 -16.94 73.84
CA GLU A 1053 30.73 -18.24 74.05
C GLU A 1053 30.25 -18.88 72.74
N ALA A 1054 30.17 -18.11 71.65
CA ALA A 1054 29.86 -18.60 70.30
C ALA A 1054 31.04 -19.30 69.61
N LEU A 1055 32.25 -19.26 70.17
CA LEU A 1055 33.42 -19.90 69.59
C LEU A 1055 33.37 -21.43 69.79
N PRO A 1056 33.75 -22.23 68.77
CA PRO A 1056 33.96 -23.67 68.94
C PRO A 1056 34.97 -23.95 70.06
N ARG A 1057 34.63 -24.85 70.98
CA ARG A 1057 35.49 -25.29 72.09
C ARG A 1057 36.41 -26.44 71.71
#